data_AF-A0A8D0NE04-F1
#
_entry.id   AF-A0A8D0NE04-F1
#
_cell.length_a   1.000
_cell.length_b   1.000
_cell.length_c   1.000
_cell.angle_alpha   90.00
_cell.angle_beta   90.00
_cell.angle_gamma   90.00
#
_symmetry.space_group_name_H-M   'P 1'
#
loop_
_entity.id
_entity.type
_entity.pdbx_description
1 polymer ?
#
loop_
_entity_poly.entity_id
_entity_poly.type
_entity_poly.pdbx_seq_one_letter_code
_entity_poly.pdbx_strand_id
1 'polypeptide(L)'
;MGTTASTAQQTVSASTPFEGLQDGSTMDGRHSLSVHSFQTASLPNSKAKSIIPNKVAPVVITYNCKEEFQIHDELLKAHYTLGRLSDSTPEHYLVQGRYFLVRDVAEKTDVLGTQQSCGAPNFRQVRGGAPVFGMGQPSLLGFRRVLQKLQKDGHRACIIFCVREEPVLFLRAEEDFVPYTPRDKQSLHENLQGLGPGVQAERLELAMRKEIHDFAQLSENTYYVYHDTNDLRGEPHTVAVRGEDDVHVTEEVYKRPLFLWPTYRYHRLPLPEQGAPLEAQFDAFVSVLRETPSLLLLRDAHGPPPAFLFSCQTGVGRTNLGMVLGTLVLFHHSSTALRPESVPTKTKALAMEQLQVVQSFLHLVPQGRRMVEEVDRAIAACAELHDLKEVVLENQKELEGVRLESLAQGSGSQHGVRQRALWSLERYFYLILFNYYLHEQYPLAFALSFSRWLCAHPELYRLPMTLSSVEPVAPGDLIATGSLGVDDLISPDALSTVREMDVANFRRVPRMPIYGTAQPSAKALGSILAYLTDTRRKLRQVVWVSLREEAVLECDGHTHSLRWPGPPMAPHQLENLETQLKAHLSTPLPGAEGPRTRRFQTCLTMQEVFSQQRGACPGLTYHRIPVPDFCAPREEDFDRLLEALQAALAKDPGTGFVFSCLSGQGRTTTAMVVAVLVFWHIQGFPEVGEEELVSVPDAKFTKGEFEVVMKVVQLLPDGHRVKKEVDAALDTVSETMTPMHYHLREIIICTFRQARAARSEREARRLQLRSVQYLERYICLVLFNAYLHLEKAGSWQRPFSVWMREVAAKAGILVSTPSSTQGACGSAAVVAHVLLQVEVMASPNFSSQWQPQRHCKDDLIKGPFAEGVPVTWSTP
;
A
#
# COMPACT_ATOMS: atom_id res chain seq x y z
N MET A 1 36.64 19.23 -39.18
CA MET A 1 37.62 18.71 -38.20
C MET A 1 37.52 17.19 -38.19
N GLY A 2 38.45 16.54 -38.88
CA GLY A 2 38.81 15.15 -38.61
C GLY A 2 40.10 15.09 -37.80
N THR A 3 40.61 13.86 -37.62
CA THR A 3 41.93 13.44 -37.11
C THR A 3 42.17 13.64 -35.60
N THR A 4 42.21 12.58 -34.79
CA THR A 4 43.29 11.57 -34.57
C THR A 4 44.61 12.15 -34.09
N ALA A 5 45.10 11.72 -32.93
CA ALA A 5 46.43 11.10 -32.79
C ALA A 5 46.62 10.51 -31.40
N SER A 6 47.28 9.36 -31.42
CA SER A 6 47.54 8.39 -30.35
C SER A 6 48.89 8.68 -29.69
N THR A 7 49.26 7.76 -28.77
CA THR A 7 50.62 7.35 -28.38
C THR A 7 51.46 8.35 -27.56
N ALA A 8 52.24 7.97 -26.55
CA ALA A 8 52.59 6.66 -26.01
C ALA A 8 53.29 6.86 -24.65
N GLN A 9 53.25 5.79 -23.84
CA GLN A 9 54.32 5.22 -23.01
C GLN A 9 55.33 6.16 -22.34
N GLN A 10 55.57 5.99 -21.04
CA GLN A 10 56.63 5.09 -20.57
C GLN A 10 56.75 5.09 -19.03
N THR A 11 56.96 3.87 -18.52
CA THR A 11 57.83 3.47 -17.39
C THR A 11 57.54 4.02 -15.98
N VAL A 12 57.17 3.15 -15.01
CA VAL A 12 58.08 2.31 -14.18
C VAL A 12 58.99 3.24 -13.36
N SER A 13 59.02 3.26 -12.03
CA SER A 13 59.03 2.16 -11.06
C SER A 13 58.98 2.72 -9.64
N ALA A 14 58.25 2.00 -8.79
CA ALA A 14 58.71 1.46 -7.51
C ALA A 14 59.15 2.42 -6.40
N SER A 15 58.43 2.35 -5.28
CA SER A 15 58.87 1.66 -4.06
C SER A 15 58.13 2.22 -2.85
N THR A 16 57.33 1.37 -2.23
CA THR A 16 57.07 1.38 -0.78
C THR A 16 58.36 0.91 -0.06
N PRO A 17 58.47 0.81 1.29
CA PRO A 17 57.45 0.97 2.34
C PRO A 17 57.98 1.60 3.67
N PHE A 18 57.10 1.59 4.68
CA PHE A 18 57.33 1.30 6.11
C PHE A 18 57.36 2.43 7.18
N GLU A 19 56.49 2.20 8.20
CA GLU A 19 56.62 2.40 9.67
C GLU A 19 57.09 3.76 10.22
N GLY A 20 56.54 4.34 11.28
CA GLY A 20 55.61 3.94 12.34
C GLY A 20 55.72 4.96 13.51
N LEU A 21 54.88 4.77 14.53
CA LEU A 21 55.03 5.21 15.94
C LEU A 21 54.71 6.67 16.39
N GLN A 22 53.63 6.74 17.20
CA GLN A 22 53.54 7.22 18.60
C GLN A 22 53.53 8.72 19.00
N ASP A 23 52.47 9.03 19.76
CA ASP A 23 52.40 9.69 21.08
C ASP A 23 52.17 11.20 21.31
N GLY A 24 51.31 11.45 22.32
CA GLY A 24 51.36 12.56 23.30
C GLY A 24 50.62 13.86 22.94
N SER A 25 49.39 14.14 23.41
CA SER A 25 48.92 14.51 24.76
C SER A 25 48.97 16.03 25.10
N THR A 26 47.88 16.50 25.74
CA THR A 26 47.76 17.67 26.67
C THR A 26 47.88 19.09 26.11
N MET A 27 47.23 20.16 26.61
CA MET A 27 46.05 20.43 27.44
C MET A 27 45.85 21.97 27.43
N ASP A 28 44.63 22.41 27.74
CA ASP A 28 44.27 23.67 28.44
C ASP A 28 44.33 25.06 27.80
N GLY A 29 43.26 25.82 28.10
CA GLY A 29 43.32 27.27 28.31
C GLY A 29 42.22 28.08 27.63
N ARG A 30 40.96 27.97 28.09
CA ARG A 30 40.20 29.04 28.77
C ARG A 30 40.34 30.46 28.21
N HIS A 31 39.19 31.05 27.82
CA HIS A 31 38.59 32.28 28.37
C HIS A 31 37.58 32.85 27.35
N SER A 32 36.28 32.71 27.60
CA SER A 32 35.44 33.69 28.31
C SER A 32 34.80 34.69 27.35
N LEU A 33 33.54 34.41 27.07
CA LEU A 33 32.51 35.28 26.54
C LEU A 33 32.27 36.48 27.48
N SER A 34 32.20 37.67 26.90
CA SER A 34 31.63 38.91 27.45
C SER A 34 31.27 39.78 26.22
N VAL A 35 30.03 39.78 25.74
CA VAL A 35 28.86 40.55 26.23
C VAL A 35 28.97 42.06 25.92
N HIS A 36 28.03 42.51 25.07
CA HIS A 36 27.59 43.89 24.77
C HIS A 36 28.58 44.80 24.02
N SER A 37 28.19 45.64 23.06
CA SER A 37 26.88 46.04 22.53
C SER A 37 27.09 46.91 21.28
N PHE A 38 26.13 46.80 20.36
CA PHE A 38 25.80 47.65 19.23
C PHE A 38 26.39 49.07 19.18
N GLN A 39 26.90 49.44 18.00
CA GLN A 39 26.56 50.72 17.37
C GLN A 39 26.30 50.52 15.87
N THR A 40 25.06 50.83 15.49
CA THR A 40 24.53 50.96 14.15
C THR A 40 25.25 52.07 13.39
N ALA A 41 25.68 51.81 12.17
CA ALA A 41 25.89 52.85 11.17
C ALA A 41 25.67 52.30 9.77
N SER A 42 24.49 52.64 9.22
CA SER A 42 24.25 53.02 7.83
C SER A 42 25.30 52.58 6.80
N LEU A 43 24.87 51.78 5.81
CA LEU A 43 25.58 51.66 4.54
C LEU A 43 25.80 53.05 3.90
N PRO A 44 27.05 53.45 3.61
CA PRO A 44 27.32 54.34 2.50
C PRO A 44 27.91 53.51 1.35
N ASN A 45 27.46 53.86 0.16
CA ASN A 45 28.01 53.52 -1.15
C ASN A 45 29.45 52.98 -1.18
N SER A 46 29.62 51.89 -1.92
CA SER A 46 30.77 51.63 -2.80
C SER A 46 32.17 51.74 -2.17
N LYS A 47 32.75 50.60 -1.79
CA LYS A 47 34.18 50.25 -1.93
C LYS A 47 34.52 48.91 -1.24
N ALA A 48 34.28 47.81 -1.94
CA ALA A 48 34.79 46.47 -1.59
C ALA A 48 34.67 45.63 -2.89
N LYS A 49 35.59 44.77 -3.37
CA LYS A 49 36.71 44.01 -2.78
C LYS A 49 37.63 43.54 -3.94
N SER A 50 38.88 43.21 -3.65
CA SER A 50 39.67 42.34 -4.53
C SER A 50 39.06 40.94 -4.47
N ILE A 51 38.37 40.54 -5.53
CA ILE A 51 37.81 39.20 -5.68
C ILE A 51 38.90 38.35 -6.32
N ILE A 52 39.33 37.30 -5.63
CA ILE A 52 40.23 36.30 -6.21
C ILE A 52 39.37 35.09 -6.58
N PRO A 53 39.00 34.91 -7.87
CA PRO A 53 38.24 33.76 -8.29
C PRO A 53 39.16 32.53 -8.31
N ASN A 54 39.09 31.70 -7.28
CA ASN A 54 39.48 30.30 -7.44
C ASN A 54 38.32 29.59 -8.16
N LYS A 55 38.61 28.75 -9.16
CA LYS A 55 37.60 28.05 -9.98
C LYS A 55 36.72 27.08 -9.19
N VAL A 56 37.03 26.84 -7.91
CA VAL A 56 36.34 25.88 -7.04
C VAL A 56 35.60 26.56 -5.88
N ALA A 57 36.03 27.73 -5.40
CA ALA A 57 35.32 28.52 -4.37
C ALA A 57 35.84 29.97 -4.33
N PRO A 58 35.03 31.00 -4.68
CA PRO A 58 35.45 32.38 -4.59
C PRO A 58 35.61 32.83 -3.14
N VAL A 59 36.76 33.41 -2.80
CA VAL A 59 37.08 33.91 -1.46
C VAL A 59 37.03 35.42 -1.46
N VAL A 60 36.41 35.98 -0.43
CA VAL A 60 36.35 37.41 -0.20
C VAL A 60 37.18 37.78 1.02
N ILE A 61 38.17 38.63 0.81
CA ILE A 61 39.05 39.14 1.86
C ILE A 61 38.62 40.58 2.16
N THR A 62 38.37 40.89 3.42
CA THR A 62 38.07 42.26 3.85
C THR A 62 39.30 43.16 3.72
N TYR A 63 39.11 44.48 3.68
CA TYR A 63 40.18 45.46 3.37
C TYR A 63 41.39 45.40 4.32
N ASN A 64 41.23 44.85 5.52
CA ASN A 64 42.30 44.71 6.52
C ASN A 64 43.08 43.37 6.42
N CYS A 65 42.73 42.48 5.48
CA CYS A 65 43.32 41.15 5.31
C CYS A 65 43.30 40.26 6.57
N LYS A 66 42.40 40.52 7.52
CA LYS A 66 42.28 39.75 8.77
C LYS A 66 41.10 38.78 8.79
N GLU A 67 40.13 38.97 7.92
CA GLU A 67 38.96 38.11 7.82
C GLU A 67 38.82 37.59 6.39
N GLU A 68 38.81 36.27 6.25
CA GLU A 68 38.55 35.57 5.00
C GLU A 68 37.17 34.90 5.08
N PHE A 69 36.33 35.18 4.09
CA PHE A 69 35.04 34.53 3.93
C PHE A 69 35.08 33.66 2.70
N GLN A 70 34.91 32.35 2.88
CA GLN A 70 34.66 31.45 1.77
C GLN A 70 33.18 31.57 1.42
N ILE A 71 32.86 32.17 0.27
CA ILE A 71 31.47 32.27 -0.18
C ILE A 71 30.99 30.86 -0.50
N HIS A 72 30.24 30.26 0.43
CA HIS A 72 29.46 29.05 0.19
C HIS A 72 28.05 29.37 -0.29
N ASP A 73 27.69 30.65 -0.29
CA ASP A 73 26.42 31.08 -0.86
C ASP A 73 26.52 30.93 -2.37
N GLU A 74 26.01 29.80 -2.85
CA GLU A 74 25.17 29.82 -4.03
C GLU A 74 24.28 31.05 -3.89
N LEU A 75 24.62 32.14 -4.57
CA LEU A 75 23.69 33.22 -4.86
C LEU A 75 22.46 32.52 -5.43
N LEU A 76 21.44 32.32 -4.60
CA LEU A 76 20.19 31.64 -4.91
C LEU A 76 19.50 32.44 -6.02
N LYS A 77 19.95 32.25 -7.26
CA LYS A 77 19.09 32.30 -8.43
C LYS A 77 18.33 30.99 -8.46
N ALA A 78 17.50 30.76 -7.45
CA ALA A 78 16.54 29.69 -7.44
C ALA A 78 15.22 30.23 -7.96
N HIS A 79 14.57 29.44 -8.80
CA HIS A 79 13.32 29.68 -9.49
C HIS A 79 12.14 29.88 -8.50
N TYR A 80 12.13 30.98 -7.74
CA TYR A 80 11.04 31.30 -6.83
C TYR A 80 9.75 31.51 -7.62
N THR A 81 8.71 30.81 -7.20
CA THR A 81 7.43 30.85 -7.88
C THR A 81 6.52 31.83 -7.16
N LEU A 82 5.98 32.77 -7.92
CA LEU A 82 4.93 33.67 -7.45
C LEU A 82 3.56 33.05 -7.77
N GLY A 83 2.57 33.36 -6.95
CA GLY A 83 1.20 32.99 -7.21
C GLY A 83 0.20 33.96 -6.60
N ARG A 84 -1.00 33.98 -7.20
CA ARG A 84 -2.21 34.65 -6.71
C ARG A 84 -3.40 33.70 -6.76
N LEU A 85 -4.40 33.90 -5.91
CA LEU A 85 -5.63 33.09 -5.90
C LEU A 85 -6.67 33.56 -6.93
N SER A 86 -6.76 34.86 -7.12
CA SER A 86 -7.62 35.49 -8.12
C SER A 86 -6.96 36.75 -8.67
N ASP A 87 -7.55 37.32 -9.72
CA ASP A 87 -7.09 38.58 -10.32
C ASP A 87 -7.22 39.78 -9.37
N SER A 88 -8.03 39.65 -8.32
CA SER A 88 -8.22 40.67 -7.29
C SER A 88 -7.24 40.54 -6.11
N THR A 89 -6.49 39.44 -6.00
CA THR A 89 -5.49 39.23 -4.94
C THR A 89 -4.08 39.58 -5.44
N PRO A 90 -3.21 40.17 -4.60
CA PRO A 90 -1.83 40.42 -4.95
C PRO A 90 -1.09 39.11 -5.25
N GLU A 91 -0.10 39.20 -6.13
CA GLU A 91 0.81 38.12 -6.45
C GLU A 91 1.99 38.12 -5.47
N HIS A 92 2.31 36.96 -4.91
CA HIS A 92 3.31 36.81 -3.85
C HIS A 92 3.97 35.43 -3.84
N TYR A 93 5.09 35.30 -3.12
CA TYR A 93 5.94 34.10 -3.11
C TYR A 93 5.27 32.87 -2.49
N LEU A 94 5.35 31.74 -3.19
CA LEU A 94 4.88 30.44 -2.75
C LEU A 94 6.00 29.65 -2.07
N VAL A 95 5.75 29.11 -0.87
CA VAL A 95 6.69 28.18 -0.23
C VAL A 95 6.71 26.85 -0.99
N GLN A 96 7.90 26.28 -1.13
CA GLN A 96 8.21 25.12 -1.96
C GLN A 96 7.73 25.28 -3.41
N GLY A 97 7.59 26.53 -3.87
CA GLY A 97 7.09 26.88 -5.21
C GLY A 97 5.62 26.53 -5.47
N ARG A 98 4.85 26.13 -4.45
CA ARG A 98 3.50 25.57 -4.65
C ARG A 98 2.45 26.02 -3.64
N TYR A 99 2.82 26.28 -2.40
CA TYR A 99 1.86 26.39 -1.31
C TYR A 99 1.68 27.81 -0.78
N PHE A 100 0.45 28.11 -0.35
CA PHE A 100 0.12 29.29 0.45
C PHE A 100 0.10 28.92 1.93
N LEU A 101 0.46 29.84 2.82
CA LEU A 101 0.27 29.65 4.25
C LEU A 101 -1.12 30.12 4.69
N VAL A 102 -1.85 29.21 5.32
CA VAL A 102 -3.21 29.45 5.81
C VAL A 102 -3.24 29.25 7.32
N ARG A 103 -3.84 30.21 8.03
CA ARG A 103 -3.99 30.19 9.49
C ARG A 103 -4.77 28.95 9.91
N ASP A 104 -4.31 28.28 10.94
CA ASP A 104 -5.13 27.22 11.54
C ASP A 104 -6.34 27.86 12.22
N VAL A 105 -7.51 27.63 11.64
CA VAL A 105 -8.76 28.23 12.08
C VAL A 105 -9.14 27.66 13.45
N ALA A 106 -9.20 28.52 14.46
CA ALA A 106 -9.52 28.14 15.84
C ALA A 106 -10.98 28.48 16.24
N GLU A 107 -11.57 29.56 15.71
CA GLU A 107 -12.88 30.05 16.19
C GLU A 107 -14.09 29.25 15.69
N LYS A 108 -14.11 28.80 14.43
CA LYS A 108 -15.22 28.00 13.87
C LYS A 108 -15.10 26.51 14.21
N THR A 109 -13.98 26.07 14.79
CA THR A 109 -13.63 24.66 15.01
C THR A 109 -13.66 24.26 16.49
N ASP A 110 -13.67 25.21 17.42
CA ASP A 110 -13.75 24.98 18.87
C ASP A 110 -15.19 24.69 19.34
N VAL A 111 -15.63 23.45 19.16
CA VAL A 111 -16.95 22.97 19.57
C VAL A 111 -17.17 23.08 21.08
N LEU A 112 -16.11 22.89 21.88
CA LEU A 112 -16.20 22.95 23.34
C LEU A 112 -16.02 24.37 23.93
N GLY A 113 -15.67 25.37 23.12
CA GLY A 113 -15.42 26.74 23.59
C GLY A 113 -14.25 26.83 24.58
N THR A 114 -13.26 25.94 24.46
CA THR A 114 -12.14 25.80 25.41
C THR A 114 -10.93 26.66 25.07
N GLN A 115 -10.91 27.30 23.89
CA GLN A 115 -9.85 28.22 23.50
C GLN A 115 -9.74 29.41 24.45
N GLN A 116 -10.86 29.99 24.87
CA GLN A 116 -10.87 31.13 25.78
C GLN A 116 -10.49 30.73 27.21
N SER A 117 -10.98 29.60 27.69
CA SER A 117 -10.81 29.15 29.09
C SER A 117 -9.48 28.44 29.34
N CYS A 118 -9.02 27.63 28.39
CA CYS A 118 -7.85 26.76 28.52
C CYS A 118 -6.69 27.14 27.60
N GLY A 119 -6.93 28.00 26.60
CA GLY A 119 -5.91 28.43 25.63
C GLY A 119 -5.78 27.53 24.40
N ALA A 120 -6.54 26.45 24.30
CA ALA A 120 -6.54 25.57 23.13
C ALA A 120 -7.98 25.17 22.77
N PRO A 121 -8.31 25.08 21.47
CA PRO A 121 -9.63 24.63 21.05
C PRO A 121 -9.83 23.14 21.38
N ASN A 122 -11.07 22.74 21.67
CA ASN A 122 -11.45 21.37 21.97
C ASN A 122 -10.59 20.65 23.04
N PHE A 123 -10.00 21.39 23.99
CA PHE A 123 -9.22 20.86 25.10
C PHE A 123 -10.12 20.06 26.07
N ARG A 124 -9.86 18.77 26.21
CA ARG A 124 -10.66 17.88 27.07
C ARG A 124 -9.85 16.73 27.65
N GLN A 125 -10.34 16.17 28.75
CA GLN A 125 -9.85 14.93 29.35
C GLN A 125 -10.78 13.77 28.98
N VAL A 126 -10.23 12.57 28.80
CA VAL A 126 -11.03 11.36 28.63
C VAL A 126 -11.99 11.14 29.81
N ARG A 127 -13.20 10.64 29.53
CA ARG A 127 -14.18 10.30 30.56
C ARG A 127 -13.64 9.17 31.46
N GLY A 128 -13.97 9.22 32.75
CA GLY A 128 -13.44 8.28 33.74
C GLY A 128 -12.13 8.73 34.40
N GLY A 129 -11.62 9.92 34.08
CA GLY A 129 -10.56 10.58 34.87
C GLY A 129 -9.14 10.05 34.64
N ALA A 130 -8.92 9.17 33.66
CA ALA A 130 -7.57 8.79 33.26
C ALA A 130 -6.80 10.02 32.73
N PRO A 131 -5.48 10.14 32.94
CA PRO A 131 -4.70 11.31 32.52
C PRO A 131 -4.41 11.31 31.01
N VAL A 132 -5.46 11.27 30.19
CA VAL A 132 -5.41 11.35 28.72
C VAL A 132 -6.21 12.56 28.28
N PHE A 133 -5.57 13.42 27.50
CA PHE A 133 -6.09 14.71 27.08
C PHE A 133 -5.99 14.85 25.56
N GLY A 134 -6.90 15.61 24.98
CA GLY A 134 -6.89 15.97 23.56
C GLY A 134 -7.12 17.46 23.38
N MET A 135 -6.52 18.07 22.35
CA MET A 135 -6.75 19.47 21.96
C MET A 135 -6.57 19.68 20.46
N GLY A 136 -7.17 20.73 19.92
CA GLY A 136 -6.79 21.28 18.61
C GLY A 136 -5.55 22.14 18.71
N GLN A 137 -5.12 22.72 17.59
CA GLN A 137 -3.86 23.43 17.48
C GLN A 137 -3.94 24.80 18.20
N PRO A 138 -3.21 25.00 19.31
CA PRO A 138 -3.19 26.29 20.00
C PRO A 138 -2.18 27.26 19.37
N SER A 139 -2.28 28.54 19.75
CA SER A 139 -1.17 29.49 19.66
C SER A 139 -0.09 29.19 20.71
N LEU A 140 1.07 29.84 20.64
CA LEU A 140 2.13 29.63 21.62
C LEU A 140 1.70 30.04 23.04
N LEU A 141 1.07 31.20 23.22
CA LEU A 141 0.54 31.61 24.52
C LEU A 141 -0.59 30.67 24.99
N GLY A 142 -1.46 30.26 24.06
CA GLY A 142 -2.51 29.28 24.33
C GLY A 142 -1.96 27.96 24.86
N PHE A 143 -0.92 27.44 24.21
CA PHE A 143 -0.23 26.23 24.62
C PHE A 143 0.40 26.35 26.01
N ARG A 144 1.00 27.51 26.34
CA ARG A 144 1.53 27.77 27.69
C ARG A 144 0.43 27.69 28.76
N ARG A 145 -0.78 28.18 28.49
CA ARG A 145 -1.92 28.07 29.41
C ARG A 145 -2.35 26.62 29.64
N VAL A 146 -2.36 25.80 28.58
CA VAL A 146 -2.63 24.35 28.70
C VAL A 146 -1.62 23.68 29.63
N LEU A 147 -0.32 23.95 29.46
CA LEU A 147 0.71 23.37 30.32
C LEU A 147 0.56 23.80 31.79
N GLN A 148 0.27 25.09 32.03
CA GLN A 148 0.01 25.60 33.38
C GLN A 148 -1.22 24.93 34.01
N LYS A 149 -2.27 24.68 33.22
CA LYS A 149 -3.46 23.96 33.67
C LYS A 149 -3.12 22.54 34.11
N LEU A 150 -2.40 21.78 33.27
CA LEU A 150 -1.98 20.41 33.60
C LEU A 150 -1.12 20.34 34.85
N GLN A 151 -0.19 21.29 35.03
CA GLN A 151 0.62 21.39 36.24
C GLN A 151 -0.23 21.71 37.48
N LYS A 152 -1.18 22.65 37.37
CA LYS A 152 -2.11 23.02 38.45
C LYS A 152 -3.01 21.86 38.86
N ASP A 153 -3.39 21.01 37.90
CA ASP A 153 -4.18 19.81 38.14
C ASP A 153 -3.37 18.64 38.74
N GLY A 154 -2.07 18.84 39.00
CA GLY A 154 -1.22 17.90 39.72
C GLY A 154 -0.48 16.89 38.85
N HIS A 155 -0.51 17.03 37.52
CA HIS A 155 0.25 16.16 36.63
C HIS A 155 1.75 16.48 36.73
N ARG A 156 2.54 15.51 37.20
CA ARG A 156 4.00 15.67 37.43
C ARG A 156 4.85 15.40 36.19
N ALA A 157 4.33 14.61 35.25
CA ALA A 157 4.98 14.28 33.98
C ALA A 157 3.94 14.36 32.86
N CYS A 158 4.37 14.79 31.68
CA CYS A 158 3.49 14.97 30.52
C CYS A 158 4.21 14.54 29.25
N ILE A 159 3.54 13.74 28.42
CA ILE A 159 4.02 13.32 27.11
C ILE A 159 3.03 13.85 26.08
N ILE A 160 3.54 14.71 25.21
CA ILE A 160 2.76 15.36 24.16
C ILE A 160 3.01 14.67 22.83
N PHE A 161 1.92 14.29 22.17
CA PHE A 161 1.91 13.76 20.83
C PHE A 161 1.29 14.78 19.87
N CYS A 162 2.11 15.38 19.02
CA CYS A 162 1.59 16.06 17.82
C CYS A 162 1.24 14.98 16.79
N VAL A 163 -0.05 14.78 16.54
CA VAL A 163 -0.53 13.72 15.64
C VAL A 163 -0.78 14.19 14.20
N ARG A 164 -0.21 15.33 13.83
CA ARG A 164 -0.37 15.94 12.50
C ARG A 164 0.64 15.35 11.51
N GLU A 165 0.18 15.15 10.27
CA GLU A 165 1.03 14.70 9.15
C GLU A 165 1.68 15.90 8.49
N GLU A 166 0.87 16.94 8.26
CA GLU A 166 1.23 18.20 7.64
C GLU A 166 2.17 19.06 8.50
N PRO A 167 3.08 19.83 7.87
CA PRO A 167 3.96 20.76 8.57
C PRO A 167 3.16 21.95 9.14
N VAL A 168 3.64 22.51 10.26
CA VAL A 168 3.04 23.68 10.90
C VAL A 168 4.11 24.72 11.22
N LEU A 169 3.84 25.96 10.86
CA LEU A 169 4.71 27.11 11.11
C LEU A 169 4.00 28.10 12.01
N PHE A 170 4.73 28.68 12.95
CA PHE A 170 4.19 29.65 13.89
C PHE A 170 4.79 31.01 13.57
N LEU A 171 3.95 31.91 13.06
CA LEU A 171 4.38 33.25 12.68
C LEU A 171 4.00 34.23 13.80
N ARG A 172 4.89 35.19 14.07
CA ARG A 172 4.63 36.24 15.05
C ARG A 172 3.42 37.07 14.63
N ALA A 173 2.45 37.19 15.53
CA ALA A 173 1.30 38.07 15.39
C ALA A 173 1.11 38.80 16.72
N GLU A 174 1.34 40.12 16.71
CA GLU A 174 1.36 40.94 17.93
C GLU A 174 2.34 40.37 18.98
N GLU A 175 1.84 40.04 20.18
CA GLU A 175 2.60 39.49 21.31
C GLU A 175 2.59 37.95 21.38
N ASP A 176 2.03 37.27 20.36
CA ASP A 176 1.91 35.81 20.30
C ASP A 176 2.51 35.24 19.01
N PHE A 177 2.52 33.91 18.93
CA PHE A 177 2.88 33.15 17.75
C PHE A 177 1.69 32.27 17.35
N VAL A 178 1.19 32.52 16.15
CA VAL A 178 -0.03 31.91 15.62
C VAL A 178 0.33 30.82 14.61
N PRO A 179 -0.35 29.66 14.66
CA PRO A 179 -0.10 28.54 13.76
C PRO A 179 -0.66 28.76 12.34
N TYR A 180 0.15 28.39 11.34
CA TYR A 180 -0.16 28.39 9.91
C TYR A 180 0.27 27.06 9.28
N THR A 181 -0.53 26.57 8.35
CA THR A 181 -0.31 25.31 7.64
C THR A 181 -0.27 25.58 6.13
N PRO A 182 0.68 25.01 5.36
CA PRO A 182 0.71 25.17 3.92
C PRO A 182 -0.47 24.46 3.25
N ARG A 183 -1.06 25.11 2.24
CA ARG A 183 -2.17 24.60 1.43
C ARG A 183 -1.86 24.70 -0.04
N ASP A 184 -2.36 23.73 -0.81
CA ASP A 184 -2.25 23.77 -2.25
C ASP A 184 -3.06 24.94 -2.83
N LYS A 185 -2.51 25.62 -3.82
CA LYS A 185 -3.21 26.67 -4.56
C LYS A 185 -4.57 26.20 -5.13
N GLN A 186 -4.68 24.93 -5.48
CA GLN A 186 -5.92 24.35 -6.03
C GLN A 186 -6.89 23.86 -4.95
N SER A 187 -6.41 23.68 -3.71
CA SER A 187 -7.15 23.02 -2.62
C SER A 187 -6.87 23.68 -1.27
N LEU A 188 -7.30 24.94 -1.09
CA LEU A 188 -7.03 25.69 0.15
C LEU A 188 -7.65 25.08 1.41
N HIS A 189 -8.74 24.33 1.26
CA HIS A 189 -9.50 23.77 2.37
C HIS A 189 -8.92 22.45 2.90
N GLU A 190 -8.01 21.81 2.16
CA GLU A 190 -7.50 20.46 2.46
C GLU A 190 -6.09 20.53 3.04
N ASN A 191 -5.79 19.68 4.03
CA ASN A 191 -4.42 19.57 4.55
C ASN A 191 -3.54 18.87 3.53
N LEU A 192 -2.24 19.12 3.58
CA LEU A 192 -1.30 18.27 2.85
C LEU A 192 -1.38 16.85 3.43
N GLN A 193 -1.80 15.90 2.60
CA GLN A 193 -1.89 14.48 2.94
C GLN A 193 -0.76 13.72 2.27
N GLY A 194 -0.22 12.69 2.94
CA GLY A 194 0.73 11.76 2.34
C GLY A 194 1.94 12.43 1.70
N LEU A 195 2.75 13.17 2.48
CA LEU A 195 3.93 13.95 2.06
C LEU A 195 4.99 13.20 1.24
N GLY A 196 4.83 11.88 1.09
CA GLY A 196 5.71 11.02 0.34
C GLY A 196 6.65 10.23 1.25
N PRO A 197 7.14 9.07 0.80
CA PRO A 197 7.99 8.22 1.61
C PRO A 197 9.34 8.89 1.90
N GLY A 198 9.76 8.91 3.17
CA GLY A 198 11.02 9.53 3.60
C GLY A 198 10.98 11.05 3.77
N VAL A 199 9.85 11.71 3.46
CA VAL A 199 9.66 13.15 3.71
C VAL A 199 9.17 13.35 5.14
N GLN A 200 9.99 13.98 5.97
CA GLN A 200 9.64 14.38 7.33
C GLN A 200 9.13 15.81 7.32
N ALA A 201 7.97 16.05 7.93
CA ALA A 201 7.39 17.40 7.93
C ALA A 201 8.26 18.39 8.70
N GLU A 202 8.99 17.94 9.71
CA GLU A 202 9.97 18.73 10.47
C GLU A 202 11.05 19.31 9.55
N ARG A 203 11.50 18.54 8.54
CA ARG A 203 12.45 19.01 7.53
C ARG A 203 11.81 20.03 6.59
N LEU A 204 10.53 19.81 6.23
CA LEU A 204 9.77 20.78 5.43
C LEU A 204 9.52 22.08 6.20
N GLU A 205 9.21 22.03 7.49
CA GLU A 205 9.03 23.21 8.35
C GLU A 205 10.30 24.05 8.36
N LEU A 206 11.48 23.45 8.52
CA LEU A 206 12.76 24.16 8.48
C LEU A 206 13.04 24.77 7.09
N ALA A 207 12.77 24.03 6.02
CA ALA A 207 12.95 24.53 4.66
C ALA A 207 12.01 25.71 4.36
N MET A 208 10.74 25.59 4.71
CA MET A 208 9.73 26.63 4.53
C MET A 208 10.04 27.85 5.41
N ARG A 209 10.53 27.68 6.64
CA ARG A 209 10.98 28.82 7.46
C ARG A 209 12.06 29.63 6.76
N LYS A 210 13.07 28.95 6.22
CA LYS A 210 14.16 29.61 5.48
C LYS A 210 13.61 30.37 4.27
N GLU A 211 12.75 29.73 3.48
CA GLU A 211 12.10 30.36 2.33
C GLU A 211 11.27 31.59 2.72
N ILE A 212 10.46 31.52 3.78
CA ILE A 212 9.67 32.66 4.25
C ILE A 212 10.56 33.82 4.66
N HIS A 213 11.68 33.55 5.33
CA HIS A 213 12.65 34.57 5.68
C HIS A 213 13.26 35.22 4.43
N ASP A 214 13.72 34.42 3.46
CA ASP A 214 14.27 34.90 2.20
C ASP A 214 13.24 35.73 1.42
N PHE A 215 11.99 35.27 1.34
CA PHE A 215 10.89 35.98 0.67
C PHE A 215 10.53 37.29 1.36
N ALA A 216 10.59 37.33 2.68
CA ALA A 216 10.34 38.54 3.45
C ALA A 216 11.44 39.58 3.21
N GLN A 217 12.72 39.18 3.16
CA GLN A 217 13.83 40.08 2.82
C GLN A 217 13.66 40.70 1.42
N LEU A 218 13.07 39.94 0.48
CA LEU A 218 12.75 40.43 -0.86
C LEU A 218 11.50 41.31 -0.93
N SER A 219 10.69 41.36 0.13
CA SER A 219 9.36 41.98 0.17
C SER A 219 9.20 42.93 1.37
N GLU A 220 10.18 43.82 1.58
CA GLU A 220 10.16 44.85 2.63
C GLU A 220 9.95 44.28 4.07
N ASN A 221 10.50 43.10 4.36
CA ASN A 221 10.32 42.35 5.61
C ASN A 221 8.87 41.94 5.89
N THR A 222 8.07 41.75 4.84
CA THR A 222 6.69 41.27 4.95
C THR A 222 6.50 39.96 4.19
N TYR A 223 5.66 39.09 4.75
CA TYR A 223 5.21 37.87 4.08
C TYR A 223 3.68 37.84 4.08
N TYR A 224 3.08 37.15 3.12
CA TYR A 224 1.64 37.10 2.98
C TYR A 224 1.06 35.77 3.47
N VAL A 225 -0.05 35.84 4.19
CA VAL A 225 -0.76 34.69 4.77
C VAL A 225 -2.26 34.87 4.62
N TYR A 226 -2.99 33.75 4.66
CA TYR A 226 -4.45 33.72 4.56
C TYR A 226 -5.09 33.34 5.88
N HIS A 227 -6.20 33.98 6.26
CA HIS A 227 -6.89 33.72 7.53
C HIS A 227 -8.24 33.01 7.34
N ASP A 228 -8.99 33.30 6.28
CA ASP A 228 -10.21 32.57 5.89
C ASP A 228 -10.10 32.03 4.46
N THR A 229 -10.33 30.73 4.31
CA THR A 229 -10.34 30.06 2.99
C THR A 229 -11.70 30.17 2.29
N ASN A 230 -12.78 30.45 3.02
CA ASN A 230 -14.15 30.47 2.50
C ASN A 230 -14.57 31.86 2.01
N ASP A 231 -14.08 32.93 2.65
CA ASP A 231 -14.35 34.31 2.27
C ASP A 231 -13.03 35.05 2.04
N LEU A 232 -12.68 35.28 0.77
CA LEU A 232 -11.42 35.92 0.38
C LEU A 232 -11.47 37.45 0.45
N ARG A 233 -12.56 38.05 0.97
CA ARG A 233 -12.66 39.50 1.13
C ARG A 233 -11.68 39.99 2.19
N GLY A 234 -10.75 40.85 1.77
CA GLY A 234 -9.70 41.38 2.64
C GLY A 234 -8.46 40.47 2.75
N GLU A 235 -8.42 39.36 2.02
CA GLU A 235 -7.24 38.50 1.90
C GLU A 235 -6.32 38.92 0.74
N PRO A 236 -5.01 38.57 0.76
CA PRO A 236 -4.24 38.03 1.88
C PRO A 236 -3.82 39.11 2.89
N HIS A 237 -3.46 38.68 4.09
CA HIS A 237 -2.92 39.53 5.15
C HIS A 237 -1.38 39.55 5.12
N THR A 238 -0.78 40.66 5.53
CA THR A 238 0.67 40.78 5.68
C THR A 238 1.11 40.51 7.12
N VAL A 239 2.21 39.79 7.28
CA VAL A 239 2.90 39.57 8.56
C VAL A 239 4.34 40.06 8.45
N ALA A 240 4.83 40.73 9.49
CA ALA A 240 6.20 41.22 9.53
C ALA A 240 7.17 40.08 9.92
N VAL A 241 8.20 39.85 9.10
CA VAL A 241 9.25 38.85 9.33
C VAL A 241 10.59 39.56 9.19
N ARG A 242 11.21 39.91 10.33
CA ARG A 242 12.47 40.66 10.39
C ARG A 242 13.68 39.73 10.56
N GLY A 243 13.45 38.55 11.12
CA GLY A 243 14.48 37.55 11.38
C GLY A 243 13.90 36.15 11.52
N GLU A 244 14.77 35.15 11.67
CA GLU A 244 14.35 33.75 11.88
C GLU A 244 13.51 33.59 13.17
N ASP A 245 13.75 34.42 14.19
CA ASP A 245 13.01 34.41 15.46
C ASP A 245 11.53 34.85 15.34
N ASP A 246 11.11 35.33 14.16
CA ASP A 246 9.71 35.69 13.89
C ASP A 246 8.90 34.52 13.31
N VAL A 247 9.56 33.40 13.00
CA VAL A 247 8.93 32.19 12.46
C VAL A 247 9.46 30.95 13.20
N HIS A 248 8.63 30.37 14.07
CA HIS A 248 8.97 29.14 14.78
C HIS A 248 8.42 27.90 14.09
N VAL A 249 9.15 26.79 14.21
CA VAL A 249 8.68 25.45 13.77
C VAL A 249 8.05 24.68 14.93
N THR A 250 7.34 23.58 14.65
CA THR A 250 6.66 22.80 15.70
C THR A 250 7.62 22.31 16.78
N GLU A 251 8.79 21.82 16.36
CA GLU A 251 9.79 21.28 17.27
C GLU A 251 10.26 22.34 18.29
N GLU A 252 10.42 23.59 17.86
CA GLU A 252 10.81 24.69 18.75
C GLU A 252 9.70 25.04 19.73
N VAL A 253 8.47 25.20 19.24
CA VAL A 253 7.32 25.55 20.08
C VAL A 253 7.07 24.48 21.14
N TYR A 254 7.08 23.21 20.73
CA TYR A 254 6.73 22.11 21.62
C TYR A 254 7.92 21.54 22.40
N LYS A 255 9.19 21.67 22.00
CA LYS A 255 10.31 21.19 22.84
C LYS A 255 10.80 22.23 23.84
N ARG A 256 10.65 23.54 23.60
CA ARG A 256 11.10 24.59 24.53
C ARG A 256 10.58 24.45 25.98
N PRO A 257 9.34 23.99 26.26
CA PRO A 257 8.90 23.74 27.63
C PRO A 257 9.76 22.77 28.43
N LEU A 258 10.55 21.91 27.77
CA LEU A 258 11.49 20.99 28.43
C LEU A 258 12.47 21.71 29.36
N PHE A 259 12.87 22.95 29.03
CA PHE A 259 13.77 23.75 29.87
C PHE A 259 13.13 24.19 31.19
N LEU A 260 11.80 24.19 31.28
CA LEU A 260 11.05 24.59 32.47
C LEU A 260 10.42 23.40 33.20
N TRP A 261 10.21 22.29 32.51
CA TRP A 261 9.56 21.09 33.05
C TRP A 261 10.30 19.82 32.60
N PRO A 262 11.32 19.33 33.32
CA PRO A 262 12.20 18.25 32.84
C PRO A 262 11.52 16.89 32.57
N THR A 263 10.35 16.64 33.18
CA THR A 263 9.53 15.43 32.99
C THR A 263 8.54 15.56 31.84
N TYR A 264 8.62 16.66 31.09
CA TYR A 264 7.92 16.90 29.84
C TYR A 264 8.62 16.18 28.68
N ARG A 265 7.85 15.57 27.77
CA ARG A 265 8.38 15.02 26.51
C ARG A 265 7.47 15.40 25.36
N TYR A 266 8.06 15.65 24.20
CA TYR A 266 7.35 15.93 22.96
C TYR A 266 7.75 14.93 21.89
N HIS A 267 6.75 14.35 21.23
CA HIS A 267 6.92 13.46 20.10
C HIS A 267 5.95 13.88 18.97
N ARG A 268 6.44 13.83 17.73
CA ARG A 268 5.59 13.92 16.54
C ARG A 268 5.26 12.50 16.09
N LEU A 269 3.97 12.19 16.04
CA LEU A 269 3.42 10.89 15.67
C LEU A 269 2.38 11.11 14.57
N PRO A 270 2.79 11.30 13.31
CA PRO A 270 1.87 11.70 12.24
C PRO A 270 0.83 10.60 12.05
N LEU A 271 -0.44 10.83 12.45
CA LEU A 271 -1.54 9.87 12.27
C LEU A 271 -2.37 10.27 11.05
N PRO A 272 -2.83 9.30 10.25
CA PRO A 272 -3.53 9.61 9.01
C PRO A 272 -4.88 10.27 9.28
N GLU A 273 -5.21 11.31 8.51
CA GLU A 273 -6.54 11.92 8.56
C GLU A 273 -7.65 10.92 8.18
N GLN A 274 -7.38 10.08 7.18
CA GLN A 274 -8.29 9.06 6.66
C GLN A 274 -7.65 7.66 6.75
N GLY A 275 -8.43 6.64 7.10
CA GLY A 275 -7.94 5.26 7.24
C GLY A 275 -7.30 4.94 8.59
N ALA A 276 -6.74 3.74 8.70
CA ALA A 276 -6.03 3.27 9.90
C ALA A 276 -4.57 3.75 9.94
N PRO A 277 -3.96 3.90 11.13
CA PRO A 277 -2.53 4.12 11.24
C PRO A 277 -1.72 2.98 10.60
N LEU A 278 -0.60 3.34 9.99
CA LEU A 278 0.39 2.40 9.48
C LEU A 278 1.11 1.70 10.64
N GLU A 279 1.60 0.49 10.40
CA GLU A 279 2.37 -0.28 11.38
C GLU A 279 3.57 0.51 11.93
N ALA A 280 4.25 1.30 11.09
CA ALA A 280 5.36 2.15 11.52
C ALA A 280 4.93 3.24 12.52
N GLN A 281 3.69 3.72 12.45
CA GLN A 281 3.15 4.68 13.41
C GLN A 281 2.86 3.98 14.75
N PHE A 282 2.31 2.76 14.73
CA PHE A 282 2.17 1.96 15.95
C PHE A 282 3.53 1.64 16.59
N ASP A 283 4.52 1.26 15.79
CA ASP A 283 5.90 1.02 16.26
C ASP A 283 6.52 2.27 16.89
N ALA A 284 6.35 3.43 16.25
CA ALA A 284 6.84 4.71 16.78
C ALA A 284 6.16 5.05 18.11
N PHE A 285 4.84 4.87 18.20
CA PHE A 285 4.09 5.07 19.45
C PHE A 285 4.60 4.13 20.56
N VAL A 286 4.74 2.84 20.26
CA VAL A 286 5.26 1.83 21.19
C VAL A 286 6.70 2.13 21.63
N SER A 287 7.56 2.65 20.74
CA SER A 287 8.93 3.05 21.11
C SER A 287 8.91 4.09 22.22
N VAL A 288 8.02 5.10 22.12
CA VAL A 288 7.85 6.12 23.17
C VAL A 288 7.41 5.50 24.49
N LEU A 289 6.51 4.52 24.46
CA LEU A 289 6.08 3.80 25.66
C LEU A 289 7.24 3.01 26.28
N ARG A 290 8.03 2.30 25.46
CA ARG A 290 9.20 1.51 25.88
C ARG A 290 10.29 2.39 26.49
N GLU A 291 10.47 3.61 25.97
CA GLU A 291 11.42 4.60 26.47
C GLU A 291 10.93 5.37 27.71
N THR A 292 9.73 5.04 28.20
CA THR A 292 9.11 5.69 29.36
C THR A 292 8.95 4.69 30.51
N PRO A 293 9.93 4.59 31.43
CA PRO A 293 9.95 3.56 32.47
C PRO A 293 8.72 3.54 33.38
N SER A 294 8.09 4.70 33.62
CA SER A 294 6.88 4.80 34.45
C SER A 294 5.65 4.13 33.82
N LEU A 295 5.70 3.77 32.53
CA LEU A 295 4.63 3.09 31.82
C LEU A 295 4.88 1.59 31.67
N LEU A 296 5.97 1.04 32.22
CA LEU A 296 6.31 -0.38 32.13
C LEU A 296 6.07 -1.08 33.47
N LEU A 297 5.54 -2.31 33.42
CA LEU A 297 5.28 -3.13 34.62
C LEU A 297 6.56 -3.63 35.33
N LEU A 298 7.73 -3.47 34.70
CA LEU A 298 9.01 -4.02 35.17
C LEU A 298 9.66 -3.26 36.34
N ARG A 299 9.03 -2.19 36.86
CA ARG A 299 9.51 -1.48 38.04
C ARG A 299 8.38 -1.27 39.03
N ASP A 300 8.74 -1.25 40.32
CA ASP A 300 8.00 -0.58 41.39
C ASP A 300 7.94 0.93 41.09
N ALA A 301 7.17 1.31 40.07
CA ALA A 301 6.95 2.68 39.68
C ALA A 301 6.01 3.31 40.72
N HIS A 302 6.58 3.76 41.83
CA HIS A 302 5.87 4.52 42.84
C HIS A 302 5.57 5.94 42.31
N GLY A 303 4.53 6.05 41.47
CA GLY A 303 4.03 7.34 40.98
C GLY A 303 2.85 7.19 40.01
N PRO A 304 1.98 8.20 39.89
CA PRO A 304 0.91 8.19 38.90
C PRO A 304 1.50 8.18 37.47
N PRO A 305 0.81 7.55 36.50
CA PRO A 305 1.27 7.56 35.11
C PRO A 305 1.37 8.99 34.56
N PRO A 306 2.28 9.24 33.61
CA PRO A 306 2.37 10.54 32.94
C PRO A 306 1.07 10.88 32.23
N ALA A 307 0.76 12.18 32.15
CA ALA A 307 -0.36 12.64 31.34
C ALA A 307 -0.02 12.51 29.85
N PHE A 308 -0.93 11.97 29.05
CA PHE A 308 -0.85 11.99 27.60
C PHE A 308 -1.66 13.16 27.05
N LEU A 309 -1.06 13.99 26.20
CA LEU A 309 -1.76 15.08 25.51
C LEU A 309 -1.59 14.92 24.00
N PHE A 310 -2.69 14.67 23.30
CA PHE A 310 -2.73 14.53 21.85
C PHE A 310 -3.21 15.81 21.18
N SER A 311 -2.53 16.25 20.13
CA SER A 311 -2.90 17.47 19.39
C SER A 311 -2.90 17.27 17.88
N CYS A 312 -3.99 17.66 17.24
CA CYS A 312 -4.10 17.79 15.79
C CYS A 312 -4.60 19.19 15.41
N GLN A 313 -4.94 19.43 14.13
CA GLN A 313 -5.45 20.74 13.71
C GLN A 313 -6.70 21.17 14.50
N THR A 314 -7.75 20.36 14.49
CA THR A 314 -9.05 20.71 15.13
C THR A 314 -9.25 20.11 16.51
N GLY A 315 -8.48 19.09 16.90
CA GLY A 315 -8.69 18.39 18.17
C GLY A 315 -9.77 17.31 18.16
N VAL A 316 -10.31 17.01 16.96
CA VAL A 316 -11.40 16.03 16.77
C VAL A 316 -10.84 14.70 16.26
N GLY A 317 -10.90 14.38 14.97
CA GLY A 317 -10.65 13.02 14.44
C GLY A 317 -9.32 12.36 14.86
N ARG A 318 -8.17 12.86 14.38
CA ARG A 318 -6.84 12.31 14.69
C ARG A 318 -6.50 12.35 16.18
N THR A 319 -6.89 13.44 16.84
CA THR A 319 -6.71 13.59 18.30
C THR A 319 -7.48 12.52 19.05
N ASN A 320 -8.72 12.24 18.65
CA ASN A 320 -9.55 11.22 19.28
C ASN A 320 -8.95 9.82 19.12
N LEU A 321 -8.42 9.51 17.93
CA LEU A 321 -7.69 8.27 17.69
C LEU A 321 -6.48 8.13 18.63
N GLY A 322 -5.67 9.19 18.75
CA GLY A 322 -4.55 9.24 19.70
C GLY A 322 -5.01 9.04 21.15
N MET A 323 -6.08 9.72 21.58
CA MET A 323 -6.66 9.54 22.92
C MET A 323 -7.10 8.10 23.18
N VAL A 324 -7.70 7.42 22.19
CA VAL A 324 -8.06 5.99 22.31
C VAL A 324 -6.81 5.13 22.48
N LEU A 325 -5.75 5.35 21.70
CA LEU A 325 -4.47 4.64 21.86
C LEU A 325 -3.88 4.82 23.27
N GLY A 326 -3.82 6.06 23.76
CA GLY A 326 -3.34 6.36 25.11
C GLY A 326 -4.22 5.73 26.20
N THR A 327 -5.54 5.73 26.02
CA THR A 327 -6.50 5.13 26.95
C THR A 327 -6.33 3.60 27.03
N LEU A 328 -6.16 2.93 25.89
CA LEU A 328 -5.88 1.50 25.85
C LEU A 328 -4.59 1.16 26.62
N VAL A 329 -3.51 1.90 26.42
CA VAL A 329 -2.26 1.69 27.18
C VAL A 329 -2.50 1.81 28.69
N LEU A 330 -3.29 2.80 29.13
CA LEU A 330 -3.57 2.99 30.56
C LEU A 330 -4.50 1.91 31.15
N PHE A 331 -5.35 1.28 30.34
CA PHE A 331 -6.13 0.09 30.78
C PHE A 331 -5.21 -1.08 31.13
N HIS A 332 -4.10 -1.24 30.40
CA HIS A 332 -3.10 -2.28 30.69
C HIS A 332 -2.17 -1.89 31.85
N HIS A 333 -1.87 -0.59 32.00
CA HIS A 333 -1.04 -0.09 33.10
C HIS A 333 -1.73 -0.21 34.47
N SER A 334 -3.02 0.11 34.53
CA SER A 334 -3.79 0.09 35.78
C SER A 334 -4.50 -1.24 35.90
N SER A 335 -3.96 -2.20 36.67
CA SER A 335 -4.58 -3.53 36.86
C SER A 335 -6.03 -3.49 37.41
N THR A 336 -6.48 -2.34 37.88
CA THR A 336 -7.91 -2.02 38.00
C THR A 336 -8.45 -1.51 36.67
N ALA A 337 -9.09 -2.41 35.91
CA ALA A 337 -10.09 -2.01 34.93
C ALA A 337 -10.94 -0.88 35.54
N LEU A 338 -10.96 0.29 34.89
CA LEU A 338 -11.86 1.38 35.27
C LEU A 338 -13.24 0.77 35.56
N ARG A 339 -13.71 0.93 36.81
CA ARG A 339 -14.95 0.30 37.30
C ARG A 339 -16.05 0.58 36.29
N PRO A 340 -16.89 -0.41 35.97
CA PRO A 340 -17.96 -0.22 34.99
C PRO A 340 -18.92 0.85 35.50
N GLU A 341 -18.85 2.05 34.95
CA GLU A 341 -20.04 2.87 34.84
C GLU A 341 -20.95 2.17 33.85
N SER A 342 -22.15 1.81 34.31
CA SER A 342 -23.17 1.17 33.49
C SER A 342 -23.67 2.16 32.44
N VAL A 343 -23.01 2.22 31.29
CA VAL A 343 -23.54 2.91 30.12
C VAL A 343 -24.40 1.91 29.32
N PRO A 344 -25.68 2.21 29.07
CA PRO A 344 -26.56 1.31 28.35
C PRO A 344 -26.32 1.45 26.85
N THR A 345 -25.75 0.44 26.19
CA THR A 345 -25.95 0.23 24.74
C THR A 345 -25.55 -1.19 24.32
N LYS A 346 -26.19 -2.22 24.90
CA LYS A 346 -26.08 -3.61 24.41
C LYS A 346 -26.34 -3.72 22.89
N THR A 347 -27.17 -2.84 22.35
CA THR A 347 -27.55 -2.82 20.93
C THR A 347 -26.40 -2.42 19.98
N LYS A 348 -25.55 -1.44 20.34
CA LYS A 348 -24.43 -1.00 19.49
C LYS A 348 -23.25 -1.96 19.53
N ALA A 349 -23.01 -2.61 20.68
CA ALA A 349 -22.00 -3.66 20.79
C ALA A 349 -22.36 -4.85 19.87
N LEU A 350 -23.64 -5.27 19.86
CA LEU A 350 -24.12 -6.32 18.97
C LEU A 350 -23.93 -5.98 17.48
N ALA A 351 -24.14 -4.71 17.09
CA ALA A 351 -24.00 -4.26 15.70
C ALA A 351 -22.55 -4.30 15.21
N MET A 352 -21.57 -3.89 16.03
CA MET A 352 -20.16 -3.99 15.65
C MET A 352 -19.67 -5.44 15.58
N GLU A 353 -20.20 -6.30 16.46
CA GLU A 353 -19.90 -7.72 16.41
C GLU A 353 -20.44 -8.37 15.15
N GLN A 354 -21.52 -7.88 14.53
CA GLN A 354 -22.06 -8.44 13.29
C GLN A 354 -21.16 -8.23 12.07
N LEU A 355 -20.15 -7.36 12.17
CA LEU A 355 -19.22 -7.08 11.07
C LEU A 355 -18.34 -8.30 10.78
N GLN A 356 -18.27 -8.71 9.51
CA GLN A 356 -17.58 -9.93 9.09
C GLN A 356 -16.11 -9.98 9.55
N VAL A 357 -15.39 -8.87 9.48
CA VAL A 357 -13.99 -8.81 9.92
C VAL A 357 -13.84 -9.05 11.43
N VAL A 358 -14.80 -8.55 12.23
CA VAL A 358 -14.83 -8.70 13.68
C VAL A 358 -15.23 -10.13 14.02
N GLN A 359 -16.23 -10.71 13.36
CA GLN A 359 -16.58 -12.13 13.51
C GLN A 359 -15.40 -13.04 13.20
N SER A 360 -14.68 -12.80 12.11
CA SER A 360 -13.49 -13.58 11.75
C SER A 360 -12.41 -13.49 12.83
N PHE A 361 -12.19 -12.30 13.41
CA PHE A 361 -11.28 -12.12 14.55
C PHE A 361 -11.75 -12.87 15.79
N LEU A 362 -13.04 -12.80 16.14
CA LEU A 362 -13.62 -13.48 17.30
C LEU A 362 -13.52 -15.00 17.21
N HIS A 363 -13.64 -15.57 16.01
CA HIS A 363 -13.44 -17.02 15.79
C HIS A 363 -11.96 -17.44 15.93
N LEU A 364 -11.04 -16.54 15.60
CA LEU A 364 -9.62 -16.83 15.51
C LEU A 364 -8.89 -16.62 16.85
N VAL A 365 -9.26 -15.58 17.60
CA VAL A 365 -8.53 -15.14 18.80
C VAL A 365 -9.23 -15.60 20.08
N PRO A 366 -8.58 -16.42 20.91
CA PRO A 366 -9.10 -16.78 22.24
C PRO A 366 -9.32 -15.52 23.08
N GLN A 367 -10.48 -15.44 23.75
CA GLN A 367 -10.91 -14.24 24.48
C GLN A 367 -11.10 -12.98 23.60
N GLY A 368 -11.12 -13.10 22.27
CA GLY A 368 -11.26 -11.98 21.32
C GLY A 368 -12.34 -10.96 21.68
N ARG A 369 -13.47 -11.45 22.21
CA ARG A 369 -14.59 -10.62 22.70
C ARG A 369 -14.15 -9.60 23.76
N ARG A 370 -13.30 -10.00 24.70
CA ARG A 370 -12.77 -9.11 25.73
C ARG A 370 -11.93 -7.98 25.10
N MET A 371 -11.09 -8.28 24.11
CA MET A 371 -10.30 -7.25 23.43
C MET A 371 -11.19 -6.24 22.71
N VAL A 372 -12.27 -6.70 22.07
CA VAL A 372 -13.27 -5.84 21.41
C VAL A 372 -13.99 -4.96 22.43
N GLU A 373 -14.45 -5.53 23.54
CA GLU A 373 -15.14 -4.79 24.62
C GLU A 373 -14.24 -3.73 25.28
N GLU A 374 -12.94 -3.99 25.41
CA GLU A 374 -11.96 -3.01 25.90
C GLU A 374 -11.76 -1.85 24.92
N VAL A 375 -11.67 -2.14 23.61
CA VAL A 375 -11.61 -1.09 22.56
C VAL A 375 -12.88 -0.26 22.56
N ASP A 376 -14.04 -0.90 22.63
CA ASP A 376 -15.33 -0.23 22.71
C ASP A 376 -15.43 0.72 23.91
N ARG A 377 -14.94 0.28 25.08
CA ARG A 377 -14.89 1.13 26.27
C ARG A 377 -13.94 2.31 26.11
N ALA A 378 -12.76 2.10 25.51
CA ALA A 378 -11.82 3.19 25.25
C ALA A 378 -12.40 4.21 24.26
N ILE A 379 -13.09 3.77 23.20
CA ILE A 379 -13.77 4.65 22.26
C ILE A 379 -14.88 5.44 22.96
N ALA A 380 -15.74 4.77 23.73
CA ALA A 380 -16.82 5.42 24.46
C ALA A 380 -16.32 6.47 25.46
N ALA A 381 -15.18 6.22 26.12
CA ALA A 381 -14.56 7.17 27.03
C ALA A 381 -14.04 8.43 26.31
N CYS A 382 -13.64 8.30 25.04
CA CYS A 382 -13.15 9.40 24.20
C CYS A 382 -14.26 10.07 23.34
N ALA A 383 -15.49 9.55 23.33
CA ALA A 383 -16.53 9.87 22.35
C ALA A 383 -17.14 11.29 22.42
N GLU A 384 -16.67 12.17 23.29
CA GLU A 384 -17.29 13.50 23.52
C GLU A 384 -17.41 14.36 22.25
N LEU A 385 -16.40 14.34 21.38
CA LEU A 385 -16.42 15.10 20.12
C LEU A 385 -16.52 14.23 18.87
N HIS A 386 -16.21 12.94 18.99
CA HIS A 386 -16.13 12.04 17.85
C HIS A 386 -16.26 10.59 18.34
N ASP A 387 -17.34 9.91 18.00
CA ASP A 387 -17.50 8.48 18.27
C ASP A 387 -17.09 7.67 17.04
N LEU A 388 -15.94 7.00 17.11
CA LEU A 388 -15.43 6.17 16.01
C LEU A 388 -16.40 5.05 15.63
N LYS A 389 -17.19 4.53 16.57
CA LYS A 389 -18.16 3.46 16.29
C LYS A 389 -19.38 4.01 15.55
N GLU A 390 -19.88 5.17 15.94
CA GLU A 390 -21.00 5.81 15.22
C GLU A 390 -20.59 6.10 13.78
N VAL A 391 -19.37 6.60 13.56
CA VAL A 391 -18.85 6.83 12.21
C VAL A 391 -18.79 5.56 11.37
N VAL A 392 -18.40 4.41 11.94
CA VAL A 392 -18.42 3.13 11.22
C VAL A 392 -19.85 2.75 10.83
N LEU A 393 -20.78 2.79 11.80
CA LEU A 393 -22.17 2.40 11.59
C LEU A 393 -22.90 3.33 10.60
N GLU A 394 -22.65 4.63 10.67
CA GLU A 394 -23.22 5.62 9.75
C GLU A 394 -22.70 5.42 8.32
N ASN A 395 -21.39 5.26 8.13
CA ASN A 395 -20.84 5.01 6.80
C ASN A 395 -21.31 3.66 6.22
N GLN A 396 -21.54 2.65 7.07
CA GLN A 396 -22.14 1.37 6.64
C GLN A 396 -23.59 1.56 6.21
N LYS A 397 -24.39 2.28 7.00
CA LYS A 397 -25.78 2.58 6.66
C LYS A 397 -25.90 3.44 5.40
N GLU A 398 -25.02 4.43 5.20
CA GLU A 398 -24.94 5.20 3.95
C GLU A 398 -24.62 4.29 2.76
N LEU A 399 -23.68 3.35 2.93
CA LEU A 399 -23.33 2.39 1.90
C LEU A 399 -24.50 1.46 1.55
N GLU A 400 -25.28 1.02 2.55
CA GLU A 400 -26.51 0.26 2.37
C GLU A 400 -27.62 1.08 1.69
N GLY A 401 -27.82 2.33 2.07
CA GLY A 401 -28.84 3.22 1.49
C GLY A 401 -28.61 3.50 0.01
N VAL A 402 -27.35 3.75 -0.37
CA VAL A 402 -26.95 3.95 -1.78
C VAL A 402 -27.24 2.71 -2.65
N ARG A 403 -27.22 1.50 -2.07
CA ARG A 403 -27.56 0.27 -2.81
C ARG A 403 -29.04 0.20 -3.18
N LEU A 404 -29.93 0.70 -2.33
CA LEU A 404 -31.37 0.67 -2.58
C LEU A 404 -31.79 1.66 -3.68
N GLU A 405 -31.05 2.75 -3.84
CA GLU A 405 -31.26 3.78 -4.87
C GLU A 405 -30.53 3.50 -6.20
N SER A 406 -29.59 2.55 -6.23
CA SER A 406 -28.67 2.26 -7.33
C SER A 406 -29.28 1.57 -8.57
N LEU A 407 -30.60 1.43 -8.66
CA LEU A 407 -31.25 1.01 -9.91
C LEU A 407 -31.39 2.15 -10.93
N ALA A 408 -30.99 3.40 -10.62
CA ALA A 408 -31.33 4.56 -11.45
C ALA A 408 -30.19 5.51 -11.94
N GLN A 409 -29.01 5.69 -11.32
CA GLN A 409 -27.99 6.63 -11.87
C GLN A 409 -26.59 6.63 -11.16
N GLY A 410 -25.51 6.81 -11.95
CA GLY A 410 -24.24 7.50 -11.60
C GLY A 410 -23.16 6.78 -10.76
N SER A 411 -22.00 6.47 -11.34
CA SER A 411 -20.90 5.69 -10.72
C SER A 411 -19.87 6.46 -9.86
N GLY A 412 -19.93 7.80 -9.81
CA GLY A 412 -18.90 8.64 -9.17
C GLY A 412 -19.06 8.82 -7.65
N SER A 413 -20.28 9.07 -7.16
CA SER A 413 -20.56 9.31 -5.73
C SER A 413 -20.42 8.04 -4.88
N GLN A 414 -20.73 6.87 -5.45
CA GLN A 414 -20.68 5.57 -4.77
C GLN A 414 -19.25 5.19 -4.31
N HIS A 415 -18.23 5.57 -5.09
CA HIS A 415 -16.84 5.25 -4.75
C HIS A 415 -16.35 5.98 -3.49
N GLY A 416 -16.77 7.24 -3.31
CA GLY A 416 -16.40 8.04 -2.13
C GLY A 416 -17.01 7.50 -0.83
N VAL A 417 -18.31 7.20 -0.84
CA VAL A 417 -19.03 6.64 0.33
C VAL A 417 -18.40 5.30 0.75
N ARG A 418 -18.15 4.43 -0.23
CA ARG A 418 -17.54 3.12 -0.02
C ARG A 418 -16.13 3.21 0.58
N GLN A 419 -15.32 4.14 0.10
CA GLN A 419 -13.96 4.32 0.63
C GLN A 419 -13.98 4.80 2.09
N ARG A 420 -14.90 5.71 2.45
CA ARG A 420 -15.06 6.16 3.85
C ARG A 420 -15.52 5.03 4.78
N ALA A 421 -16.44 4.19 4.32
CA ALA A 421 -16.88 3.01 5.07
C ALA A 421 -15.72 2.04 5.34
N LEU A 422 -14.88 1.78 4.32
CA LEU A 422 -13.69 0.95 4.48
C LEU A 422 -12.67 1.56 5.46
N TRP A 423 -12.35 2.84 5.31
CA TRP A 423 -11.38 3.52 6.17
C TRP A 423 -11.79 3.58 7.65
N SER A 424 -13.07 3.85 7.92
CA SER A 424 -13.59 3.86 9.29
C SER A 424 -13.54 2.47 9.91
N LEU A 425 -13.93 1.43 9.16
CA LEU A 425 -13.88 0.05 9.61
C LEU A 425 -12.45 -0.45 9.82
N GLU A 426 -11.53 -0.15 8.90
CA GLU A 426 -10.11 -0.47 9.00
C GLU A 426 -9.52 0.16 10.28
N ARG A 427 -9.80 1.44 10.53
CA ARG A 427 -9.34 2.16 11.74
C ARG A 427 -9.83 1.48 13.02
N TYR A 428 -11.11 1.12 13.07
CA TYR A 428 -11.67 0.39 14.21
C TYR A 428 -11.00 -0.98 14.40
N PHE A 429 -10.81 -1.73 13.31
CA PHE A 429 -10.20 -3.05 13.38
C PHE A 429 -8.74 -3.02 13.82
N TYR A 430 -7.96 -2.04 13.37
CA TYR A 430 -6.57 -1.86 13.83
C TYR A 430 -6.47 -1.50 15.31
N LEU A 431 -7.48 -0.85 15.90
CA LEU A 431 -7.55 -0.66 17.37
C LEU A 431 -7.74 -2.00 18.09
N ILE A 432 -8.52 -2.93 17.53
CA ILE A 432 -8.68 -4.29 18.05
C ILE A 432 -7.34 -5.04 17.98
N LEU A 433 -6.65 -4.99 16.83
CA LEU A 433 -5.33 -5.61 16.67
C LEU A 433 -4.31 -5.00 17.64
N PHE A 434 -4.29 -3.68 17.78
CA PHE A 434 -3.40 -3.00 18.71
C PHE A 434 -3.69 -3.37 20.16
N ASN A 435 -4.96 -3.46 20.57
CA ASN A 435 -5.28 -3.90 21.93
C ASN A 435 -4.87 -5.36 22.16
N TYR A 436 -5.03 -6.23 21.16
CA TYR A 436 -4.55 -7.61 21.27
C TYR A 436 -3.01 -7.65 21.39
N TYR A 437 -2.30 -6.86 20.59
CA TYR A 437 -0.86 -6.65 20.74
C TYR A 437 -0.49 -6.19 22.16
N LEU A 438 -1.24 -5.26 22.77
CA LEU A 438 -0.99 -4.82 24.14
C LEU A 438 -1.15 -5.97 25.15
N HIS A 439 -2.16 -6.84 25.02
CA HIS A 439 -2.31 -8.01 25.91
C HIS A 439 -1.08 -8.92 25.90
N GLU A 440 -0.48 -9.14 24.73
CA GLU A 440 0.67 -10.03 24.62
C GLU A 440 2.00 -9.34 24.94
N GLN A 441 2.18 -8.10 24.48
CA GLN A 441 3.47 -7.44 24.48
C GLN A 441 3.66 -6.48 25.65
N TYR A 442 2.60 -5.95 26.25
CA TYR A 442 2.73 -5.05 27.41
C TYR A 442 3.39 -5.75 28.62
N PRO A 443 3.01 -6.99 29.01
CA PRO A 443 3.70 -7.73 30.08
C PRO A 443 5.18 -8.04 29.77
N LEU A 444 5.52 -8.09 28.48
CA LEU A 444 6.88 -8.35 27.98
C LEU A 444 7.68 -7.07 27.73
N ALA A 445 7.20 -5.93 28.24
CA ALA A 445 7.78 -4.60 28.01
C ALA A 445 8.04 -4.30 26.53
N PHE A 446 7.08 -4.72 25.69
CA PHE A 446 7.13 -4.60 24.24
C PHE A 446 8.36 -5.28 23.64
N ALA A 447 8.64 -6.55 23.97
CA ALA A 447 9.78 -7.27 23.40
C ALA A 447 9.78 -7.27 21.85
N LEU A 448 8.58 -7.36 21.24
CA LEU A 448 8.38 -7.17 19.80
C LEU A 448 7.74 -5.80 19.53
N SER A 449 8.12 -5.17 18.40
CA SER A 449 7.36 -4.05 17.84
C SER A 449 6.00 -4.54 17.29
N PHE A 450 5.06 -3.63 17.05
CA PHE A 450 3.74 -3.98 16.52
C PHE A 450 3.87 -4.65 15.14
N SER A 451 4.69 -4.10 14.24
CA SER A 451 4.96 -4.69 12.93
C SER A 451 5.51 -6.12 13.02
N ARG A 452 6.52 -6.34 13.86
CA ARG A 452 7.14 -7.67 14.06
C ARG A 452 6.18 -8.66 14.71
N TRP A 453 5.37 -8.19 15.64
CA TRP A 453 4.33 -9.00 16.26
C TRP A 453 3.26 -9.41 15.24
N LEU A 454 2.83 -8.49 14.39
CA LEU A 454 1.86 -8.79 13.34
C LEU A 454 2.44 -9.78 12.29
N CYS A 455 3.76 -9.71 12.04
CA CYS A 455 4.45 -10.71 11.23
C CYS A 455 4.44 -12.11 11.84
N ALA A 456 4.48 -12.21 13.18
CA ALA A 456 4.36 -13.48 13.88
C ALA A 456 2.92 -14.02 13.90
N HIS A 457 1.93 -13.19 13.55
CA HIS A 457 0.49 -13.51 13.50
C HIS A 457 -0.09 -13.29 12.10
N PRO A 458 0.39 -14.03 11.09
CA PRO A 458 0.01 -13.81 9.69
C PRO A 458 -1.48 -14.03 9.42
N GLU A 459 -2.17 -14.82 10.26
CA GLU A 459 -3.62 -14.99 10.24
C GLU A 459 -4.37 -13.68 10.56
N LEU A 460 -3.85 -12.87 11.49
CA LEU A 460 -4.44 -11.57 11.85
C LEU A 460 -4.17 -10.52 10.77
N TYR A 461 -2.97 -10.52 10.20
CA TYR A 461 -2.58 -9.62 9.11
C TYR A 461 -3.49 -9.77 7.87
N ARG A 462 -4.02 -10.98 7.63
CA ARG A 462 -4.91 -11.24 6.49
C ARG A 462 -6.36 -10.79 6.73
N LEU A 463 -6.81 -10.62 7.97
CA LEU A 463 -8.20 -10.26 8.26
C LEU A 463 -8.63 -8.90 7.68
N PRO A 464 -7.85 -7.79 7.80
CA PRO A 464 -8.19 -6.54 7.13
C PRO A 464 -8.29 -6.68 5.61
N MET A 465 -7.54 -7.62 5.01
CA MET A 465 -7.59 -7.88 3.57
C MET A 465 -8.89 -8.58 3.13
N THR A 466 -9.62 -9.19 4.08
CA THR A 466 -10.95 -9.77 3.87
C THR A 466 -12.08 -8.73 3.96
N LEU A 467 -11.76 -7.45 4.24
CA LEU A 467 -12.69 -6.33 4.14
C LEU A 467 -13.14 -6.19 2.68
N SER A 468 -14.11 -7.00 2.29
CA SER A 468 -14.67 -6.93 0.96
C SER A 468 -15.40 -5.62 0.84
N SER A 469 -15.01 -4.88 -0.18
CA SER A 469 -15.68 -3.67 -0.63
C SER A 469 -17.13 -3.93 -1.11
N VAL A 470 -17.57 -5.19 -1.22
CA VAL A 470 -18.94 -5.60 -1.54
C VAL A 470 -19.39 -6.57 -0.44
N GLU A 471 -20.37 -6.18 0.39
CA GLU A 471 -21.04 -7.18 1.25
C GLU A 471 -21.60 -8.30 0.38
N PRO A 472 -21.61 -9.56 0.88
CA PRO A 472 -22.03 -10.71 0.10
C PRO A 472 -23.43 -10.48 -0.46
N VAL A 473 -23.54 -10.32 -1.78
CA VAL A 473 -24.84 -10.45 -2.45
C VAL A 473 -25.26 -11.90 -2.28
N ALA A 474 -26.46 -12.16 -1.77
CA ALA A 474 -26.89 -13.54 -1.58
C ALA A 474 -26.84 -14.27 -2.94
N PRO A 475 -26.38 -15.54 -2.99
CA PRO A 475 -26.34 -16.30 -4.25
C PRO A 475 -27.68 -16.26 -4.99
N GLY A 476 -28.80 -16.28 -4.25
CA GLY A 476 -30.15 -16.17 -4.81
C GLY A 476 -30.41 -14.87 -5.57
N ASP A 477 -29.90 -13.72 -5.11
CA ASP A 477 -30.11 -12.43 -5.76
C ASP A 477 -29.30 -12.31 -7.06
N LEU A 478 -28.06 -12.83 -7.06
CA LEU A 478 -27.24 -12.90 -8.28
C LEU A 478 -27.81 -13.88 -9.32
N ILE A 479 -28.34 -15.02 -8.85
CA ILE A 479 -29.06 -15.95 -9.72
C ILE A 479 -30.30 -15.26 -10.30
N ALA A 480 -31.09 -14.56 -9.47
CA ALA A 480 -32.32 -13.87 -9.88
C ALA A 480 -32.08 -12.73 -10.88
N THR A 481 -30.95 -12.03 -10.79
CA THR A 481 -30.56 -11.01 -11.78
C THR A 481 -30.17 -11.58 -13.14
N GLY A 482 -29.97 -12.91 -13.26
CA GLY A 482 -29.78 -13.61 -14.54
C GLY A 482 -28.61 -13.13 -15.40
N SER A 483 -27.67 -12.38 -14.82
CA SER A 483 -26.62 -11.66 -15.56
C SER A 483 -25.43 -12.57 -15.86
N LEU A 484 -25.61 -13.54 -16.77
CA LEU A 484 -24.52 -14.32 -17.34
C LEU A 484 -23.85 -13.53 -18.46
N GLY A 485 -22.58 -13.18 -18.27
CA GLY A 485 -21.75 -12.69 -19.36
C GLY A 485 -21.43 -13.85 -20.28
N VAL A 486 -21.61 -13.69 -21.59
CA VAL A 486 -20.91 -14.56 -22.56
C VAL A 486 -19.42 -14.40 -22.27
N ASP A 487 -18.67 -15.50 -22.27
CA ASP A 487 -17.21 -15.44 -22.25
C ASP A 487 -16.75 -14.84 -23.59
N ASP A 488 -16.77 -13.51 -23.66
CA ASP A 488 -16.29 -12.79 -24.82
C ASP A 488 -14.76 -12.86 -24.77
N LEU A 489 -14.21 -13.74 -25.62
CA LEU A 489 -12.77 -13.93 -25.83
C LEU A 489 -12.17 -12.70 -26.55
N ILE A 490 -12.37 -11.49 -26.01
CA ILE A 490 -11.62 -10.27 -26.39
C ILE A 490 -10.12 -10.45 -26.08
N SER A 491 -9.76 -11.52 -25.38
CA SER A 491 -8.38 -11.96 -25.24
C SER A 491 -7.81 -12.36 -26.60
N PRO A 492 -6.75 -11.70 -27.11
CA PRO A 492 -6.13 -12.12 -28.35
C PRO A 492 -5.70 -13.59 -28.20
N ASP A 493 -6.06 -14.40 -29.19
CA ASP A 493 -5.47 -15.72 -29.40
C ASP A 493 -4.00 -15.52 -29.78
N ALA A 494 -3.17 -15.22 -28.78
CA ALA A 494 -1.79 -14.82 -28.94
C ALA A 494 -0.96 -15.89 -29.66
N LEU A 495 -1.37 -17.16 -29.50
CA LEU A 495 -0.74 -18.31 -30.14
C LEU A 495 -1.45 -18.76 -31.44
N SER A 496 -2.51 -18.06 -31.85
CA SER A 496 -3.27 -18.35 -33.08
C SER A 496 -3.80 -19.80 -33.18
N THR A 497 -4.10 -20.44 -32.05
CA THR A 497 -4.50 -21.85 -32.00
C THR A 497 -5.99 -22.10 -32.22
N VAL A 498 -6.84 -21.07 -32.28
CA VAL A 498 -8.29 -21.22 -32.50
C VAL A 498 -8.57 -21.97 -33.81
N ARG A 499 -7.79 -21.69 -34.87
CA ARG A 499 -7.97 -22.33 -36.17
C ARG A 499 -7.68 -23.84 -36.15
N GLU A 500 -6.73 -24.26 -35.32
CA GLU A 500 -6.25 -25.65 -35.28
C GLU A 500 -6.98 -26.48 -34.22
N MET A 501 -7.26 -25.89 -33.06
CA MET A 501 -7.75 -26.58 -31.87
C MET A 501 -9.16 -26.16 -31.45
N ASP A 502 -9.78 -25.21 -32.17
CA ASP A 502 -11.08 -24.61 -31.82
C ASP A 502 -11.07 -23.91 -30.46
N VAL A 503 -9.87 -23.57 -29.95
CA VAL A 503 -9.66 -22.90 -28.65
C VAL A 503 -8.42 -22.02 -28.71
N ALA A 504 -8.46 -20.90 -27.99
CA ALA A 504 -7.34 -19.97 -27.89
C ALA A 504 -6.22 -20.48 -26.98
N ASN A 505 -5.00 -20.04 -27.29
CA ASN A 505 -3.81 -20.21 -26.45
C ASN A 505 -3.49 -21.67 -26.04
N PHE A 506 -3.83 -22.66 -26.88
CA PHE A 506 -3.47 -24.06 -26.68
C PHE A 506 -1.97 -24.27 -26.88
N ARG A 507 -1.27 -24.83 -25.89
CA ARG A 507 0.18 -25.08 -25.98
C ARG A 507 0.62 -26.26 -25.13
N ARG A 508 1.82 -26.76 -25.41
CA ARG A 508 2.47 -27.86 -24.69
C ARG A 508 3.84 -27.42 -24.18
N VAL A 509 4.17 -27.79 -22.94
CA VAL A 509 5.53 -27.68 -22.40
C VAL A 509 6.48 -28.63 -23.16
N PRO A 510 7.62 -28.14 -23.69
CA PRO A 510 8.58 -28.99 -24.40
C PRO A 510 8.96 -30.24 -23.61
N ARG A 511 8.91 -31.40 -24.27
CA ARG A 511 9.29 -32.73 -23.72
C ARG A 511 8.50 -33.21 -22.51
N MET A 512 7.50 -32.47 -22.03
CA MET A 512 6.66 -32.86 -20.91
C MET A 512 5.21 -33.10 -21.36
N PRO A 513 4.43 -33.96 -20.67
CA PRO A 513 3.01 -34.15 -20.96
C PRO A 513 2.15 -33.09 -20.25
N ILE A 514 2.59 -31.82 -20.27
CA ILE A 514 1.92 -30.68 -19.62
C ILE A 514 1.41 -29.73 -20.70
N TYR A 515 0.14 -29.35 -20.61
CA TYR A 515 -0.58 -28.55 -21.60
C TYR A 515 -1.35 -27.41 -20.94
N GLY A 516 -1.57 -26.33 -21.69
CA GLY A 516 -2.36 -25.19 -21.25
C GLY A 516 -3.27 -24.69 -22.37
N THR A 517 -4.46 -24.19 -22.01
CA THR A 517 -5.43 -23.68 -22.98
C THR A 517 -6.41 -22.68 -22.35
N ALA A 518 -7.10 -21.89 -23.19
CA ALA A 518 -8.29 -21.15 -22.77
C ALA A 518 -9.45 -22.10 -22.47
N GLN A 519 -10.58 -21.56 -21.99
CA GLN A 519 -11.76 -22.36 -21.69
C GLN A 519 -12.28 -23.01 -22.99
N PRO A 520 -12.27 -24.35 -23.12
CA PRO A 520 -12.81 -25.00 -24.32
C PRO A 520 -14.34 -25.11 -24.23
N SER A 521 -14.98 -25.09 -25.39
CA SER A 521 -16.34 -25.63 -25.57
C SER A 521 -16.32 -27.16 -25.60
N ALA A 522 -17.48 -27.81 -25.50
CA ALA A 522 -17.60 -29.26 -25.63
C ALA A 522 -17.01 -29.80 -26.94
N LYS A 523 -17.13 -29.05 -28.04
CA LYS A 523 -16.54 -29.39 -29.34
C LYS A 523 -15.01 -29.30 -29.30
N ALA A 524 -14.47 -28.17 -28.83
CA ALA A 524 -13.04 -27.98 -28.72
C ALA A 524 -12.39 -29.00 -27.78
N LEU A 525 -13.06 -29.34 -26.67
CA LEU A 525 -12.62 -30.36 -25.74
C LEU A 525 -12.47 -31.73 -26.44
N GLY A 526 -13.43 -32.13 -27.27
CA GLY A 526 -13.33 -33.36 -28.06
C GLY A 526 -12.12 -33.36 -29.00
N SER A 527 -11.88 -32.25 -29.71
CA SER A 527 -10.71 -32.10 -30.59
C SER A 527 -9.38 -32.20 -29.84
N ILE A 528 -9.29 -31.56 -28.66
CA ILE A 528 -8.10 -31.60 -27.82
C ILE A 528 -7.85 -33.01 -27.29
N LEU A 529 -8.88 -33.70 -26.81
CA LEU A 529 -8.74 -35.08 -26.32
C LEU A 529 -8.27 -36.01 -27.44
N ALA A 530 -8.86 -35.90 -28.64
CA ALA A 530 -8.41 -36.66 -29.80
C ALA A 530 -6.94 -36.41 -30.13
N TYR A 531 -6.49 -35.15 -30.05
CA TYR A 531 -5.08 -34.77 -30.22
C TYR A 531 -4.18 -35.39 -29.15
N LEU A 532 -4.59 -35.37 -27.87
CA LEU A 532 -3.82 -35.88 -26.74
C LEU A 532 -3.70 -37.42 -26.77
N THR A 533 -4.74 -38.11 -27.22
CA THR A 533 -4.79 -39.57 -27.30
C THR A 533 -4.31 -40.13 -28.64
N ASP A 534 -3.81 -39.29 -29.54
CA ASP A 534 -3.40 -39.71 -30.88
C ASP A 534 -2.23 -40.72 -30.85
N THR A 535 -1.91 -41.29 -32.03
CA THR A 535 -0.85 -42.29 -32.16
C THR A 535 0.56 -41.74 -31.89
N ARG A 536 0.74 -40.41 -31.81
CA ARG A 536 2.03 -39.77 -31.56
C ARG A 536 2.25 -39.49 -30.08
N ARG A 537 1.23 -39.01 -29.36
CA ARG A 537 1.28 -38.63 -27.94
C ARG A 537 0.90 -39.78 -27.02
N LYS A 538 -0.06 -40.62 -27.44
CA LYS A 538 -0.48 -41.86 -26.75
C LYS A 538 -0.83 -41.68 -25.27
N LEU A 539 -1.37 -40.53 -24.87
CA LEU A 539 -1.76 -40.31 -23.47
C LEU A 539 -2.96 -41.19 -23.13
N ARG A 540 -2.80 -42.06 -22.12
CA ARG A 540 -3.84 -42.98 -21.64
C ARG A 540 -4.63 -42.42 -20.47
N GLN A 541 -4.01 -41.57 -19.67
CA GLN A 541 -4.63 -40.84 -18.57
C GLN A 541 -4.45 -39.35 -18.85
N VAL A 542 -5.53 -38.58 -18.71
CA VAL A 542 -5.53 -37.14 -18.87
C VAL A 542 -6.22 -36.53 -17.66
N VAL A 543 -5.49 -35.70 -16.92
CA VAL A 543 -6.01 -34.93 -15.80
C VAL A 543 -6.20 -33.50 -16.26
N TRP A 544 -7.46 -33.07 -16.31
CA TRP A 544 -7.84 -31.72 -16.67
C TRP A 544 -8.13 -30.90 -15.41
N VAL A 545 -7.46 -29.76 -15.26
CA VAL A 545 -7.61 -28.85 -14.12
C VAL A 545 -8.14 -27.51 -14.60
N SER A 546 -9.38 -27.19 -14.22
CA SER A 546 -9.95 -25.85 -14.43
C SER A 546 -9.56 -24.94 -13.26
N LEU A 547 -8.96 -23.80 -13.61
CA LEU A 547 -8.43 -22.80 -12.67
C LEU A 547 -9.40 -21.66 -12.40
N ARG A 548 -10.67 -21.80 -12.79
CA ARG A 548 -11.65 -20.73 -12.78
C ARG A 548 -12.33 -20.59 -11.43
N GLU A 549 -12.23 -19.40 -10.84
CA GLU A 549 -12.94 -19.01 -9.62
C GLU A 549 -14.37 -18.49 -9.88
N GLU A 550 -14.70 -18.23 -11.14
CA GLU A 550 -16.03 -17.84 -11.58
C GLU A 550 -16.91 -19.08 -11.81
N ALA A 551 -18.22 -18.96 -11.66
CA ALA A 551 -19.14 -20.05 -12.03
C ALA A 551 -19.30 -20.06 -13.56
N VAL A 552 -19.13 -21.23 -14.19
CA VAL A 552 -19.11 -21.37 -15.65
C VAL A 552 -20.15 -22.38 -16.12
N LEU A 553 -20.95 -21.97 -17.10
CA LEU A 553 -21.91 -22.83 -17.80
C LEU A 553 -21.64 -22.81 -19.29
N GLU A 554 -21.85 -23.94 -19.95
CA GLU A 554 -21.92 -23.99 -21.41
C GLU A 554 -23.39 -23.91 -21.84
N CYS A 555 -23.74 -22.86 -22.58
CA CYS A 555 -25.08 -22.64 -23.10
C CYS A 555 -25.04 -22.47 -24.62
N ASP A 556 -25.82 -23.28 -25.34
CA ASP A 556 -25.91 -23.26 -26.81
C ASP A 556 -24.53 -23.28 -27.50
N GLY A 557 -23.63 -24.12 -26.98
CA GLY A 557 -22.26 -24.30 -27.48
C GLY A 557 -21.28 -23.18 -27.12
N HIS A 558 -21.68 -22.20 -26.31
CA HIS A 558 -20.83 -21.09 -25.87
C HIS A 558 -20.66 -21.11 -24.35
N THR A 559 -19.50 -20.73 -23.84
CA THR A 559 -19.30 -20.63 -22.39
C THR A 559 -19.75 -19.28 -21.85
N HIS A 560 -20.37 -19.31 -20.69
CA HIS A 560 -20.89 -18.16 -19.98
C HIS A 560 -20.38 -18.18 -18.54
N SER A 561 -20.04 -17.00 -18.03
CA SER A 561 -19.52 -16.86 -16.68
C SER A 561 -20.39 -15.95 -15.83
N LEU A 562 -20.56 -16.35 -14.58
CA LEU A 562 -21.01 -15.48 -13.50
C LEU A 562 -19.84 -15.22 -12.55
N ARG A 563 -19.48 -13.94 -12.41
CA ARG A 563 -18.47 -13.51 -11.43
C ARG A 563 -19.13 -13.32 -10.07
N TRP A 564 -18.59 -14.01 -9.07
CA TRP A 564 -19.00 -13.87 -7.68
C TRP A 564 -18.27 -12.68 -7.02
N PRO A 565 -18.99 -11.71 -6.42
CA PRO A 565 -18.39 -10.55 -5.76
C PRO A 565 -18.07 -10.77 -4.27
N GLY A 566 -18.45 -11.92 -3.70
CA GLY A 566 -18.26 -12.24 -2.28
C GLY A 566 -16.93 -12.93 -1.96
N PRO A 567 -16.77 -13.48 -0.76
CA PRO A 567 -15.56 -14.17 -0.37
C PRO A 567 -15.33 -15.40 -1.25
N PRO A 568 -14.08 -15.85 -1.36
CA PRO A 568 -13.74 -16.98 -2.22
C PRO A 568 -14.48 -18.25 -1.81
N MET A 569 -14.95 -19.01 -2.79
CA MET A 569 -15.66 -20.26 -2.57
C MET A 569 -14.74 -21.46 -2.73
N ALA A 570 -15.00 -22.50 -1.93
CA ALA A 570 -14.39 -23.80 -2.14
C ALA A 570 -14.91 -24.45 -3.45
N PRO A 571 -14.17 -25.39 -4.07
CA PRO A 571 -14.56 -26.00 -5.34
C PRO A 571 -16.00 -26.54 -5.37
N HIS A 572 -16.39 -27.29 -4.34
CA HIS A 572 -17.73 -27.89 -4.23
C HIS A 572 -18.85 -26.83 -4.12
N GLN A 573 -18.58 -25.68 -3.50
CA GLN A 573 -19.55 -24.59 -3.41
C GLN A 573 -19.77 -23.93 -4.77
N LEU A 574 -18.69 -23.79 -5.55
CA LEU A 574 -18.75 -23.23 -6.90
C LEU A 574 -19.51 -24.15 -7.86
N GLU A 575 -19.27 -25.46 -7.79
CA GLU A 575 -20.00 -26.46 -8.58
C GLU A 575 -21.49 -26.53 -8.20
N ASN A 576 -21.80 -26.39 -6.91
CA ASN A 576 -23.19 -26.25 -6.44
C ASN A 576 -23.84 -24.97 -6.98
N LEU A 577 -23.12 -23.85 -7.03
CA LEU A 577 -23.61 -22.61 -7.62
C LEU A 577 -23.88 -22.76 -9.13
N GLU A 578 -22.98 -23.41 -9.87
CA GLU A 578 -23.18 -23.74 -11.30
C GLU A 578 -24.46 -24.57 -11.50
N THR A 579 -24.68 -25.57 -10.64
CA THR A 579 -25.89 -26.41 -10.67
C THR A 579 -27.17 -25.61 -10.40
N GLN A 580 -27.14 -24.71 -9.39
CA GLN A 580 -28.26 -23.83 -9.07
C GLN A 580 -28.56 -22.83 -10.20
N LEU A 581 -27.52 -22.24 -10.81
CA LEU A 581 -27.65 -21.35 -11.96
C LEU A 581 -28.30 -22.07 -13.14
N LYS A 582 -27.82 -23.28 -13.47
CA LYS A 582 -28.42 -24.11 -14.53
C LYS A 582 -29.91 -24.36 -14.28
N ALA A 583 -30.28 -24.74 -13.04
CA ALA A 583 -31.68 -25.00 -12.69
C ALA A 583 -32.55 -23.73 -12.83
N HIS A 584 -32.04 -22.58 -12.41
CA HIS A 584 -32.74 -21.30 -12.55
C HIS A 584 -32.98 -20.94 -14.02
N LEU A 585 -31.95 -21.06 -14.88
CA LEU A 585 -32.07 -20.78 -16.32
C LEU A 585 -33.01 -21.75 -17.06
N SER A 586 -33.22 -22.94 -16.51
CA SER A 586 -34.08 -23.98 -17.09
C SER A 586 -35.56 -23.87 -16.66
N THR A 587 -35.87 -23.05 -15.65
CA THR A 587 -37.24 -22.96 -15.08
C THR A 587 -38.08 -21.89 -15.82
N PRO A 588 -39.30 -22.19 -16.28
CA PRO A 588 -40.19 -21.19 -16.87
C PRO A 588 -40.70 -20.20 -15.80
N LEU A 589 -40.45 -18.89 -15.98
CA LEU A 589 -40.99 -17.83 -15.12
C LEU A 589 -42.53 -17.74 -15.29
N PRO A 590 -43.33 -17.88 -14.22
CA PRO A 590 -44.75 -17.58 -14.27
C PRO A 590 -44.95 -16.06 -14.22
N GLY A 591 -45.31 -15.46 -15.35
CA GLY A 591 -45.84 -14.09 -15.45
C GLY A 591 -44.92 -12.96 -14.93
N ALA A 592 -44.04 -12.44 -15.77
CA ALA A 592 -43.47 -11.10 -15.55
C ALA A 592 -43.02 -10.46 -16.87
N GLU A 593 -43.61 -9.30 -17.18
CA GLU A 593 -43.07 -8.33 -18.13
C GLU A 593 -41.80 -7.70 -17.52
N GLY A 594 -40.64 -8.25 -17.86
CA GLY A 594 -39.31 -7.75 -17.49
C GLY A 594 -38.29 -8.01 -18.60
N PRO A 595 -37.07 -7.46 -18.51
CA PRO A 595 -36.07 -7.61 -19.57
C PRO A 595 -35.78 -9.09 -19.83
N ARG A 596 -36.06 -9.54 -21.05
CA ARG A 596 -36.03 -10.95 -21.47
C ARG A 596 -34.68 -11.59 -21.16
N THR A 597 -34.59 -12.42 -20.12
CA THR A 597 -33.47 -13.36 -19.94
C THR A 597 -33.44 -14.28 -21.16
N ARG A 598 -32.28 -14.35 -21.84
CA ARG A 598 -32.10 -15.21 -23.03
C ARG A 598 -32.38 -16.65 -22.63
N ARG A 599 -33.35 -17.28 -23.28
CA ARG A 599 -33.65 -18.69 -23.10
C ARG A 599 -32.66 -19.51 -23.92
N PHE A 600 -31.83 -20.31 -23.25
CA PHE A 600 -30.90 -21.24 -23.89
C PHE A 600 -31.62 -22.54 -24.26
N GLN A 601 -31.25 -23.15 -25.40
CA GLN A 601 -31.78 -24.45 -25.81
C GLN A 601 -31.09 -25.60 -25.06
N THR A 602 -29.80 -25.42 -24.80
CA THR A 602 -28.94 -26.34 -24.05
C THR A 602 -28.20 -25.54 -22.98
N CYS A 603 -28.08 -26.11 -21.78
CA CYS A 603 -27.33 -25.52 -20.67
C CYS A 603 -26.71 -26.66 -19.86
N LEU A 604 -25.39 -26.70 -19.81
CA LEU A 604 -24.60 -27.73 -19.15
C LEU A 604 -23.63 -27.09 -18.16
N THR A 605 -23.43 -27.75 -17.02
CA THR A 605 -22.30 -27.44 -16.13
C THR A 605 -21.01 -27.95 -16.75
N MET A 606 -19.86 -27.38 -16.37
CA MET A 606 -18.59 -27.90 -16.86
C MET A 606 -18.38 -29.38 -16.46
N GLN A 607 -18.82 -29.77 -15.26
CA GLN A 607 -18.77 -31.16 -14.81
C GLN A 607 -19.49 -32.11 -15.79
N GLU A 608 -20.66 -31.70 -16.31
CA GLU A 608 -21.42 -32.48 -17.30
C GLU A 608 -20.71 -32.51 -18.66
N VAL A 609 -20.17 -31.38 -19.13
CA VAL A 609 -19.41 -31.30 -20.39
C VAL A 609 -18.21 -32.26 -20.37
N PHE A 610 -17.43 -32.27 -19.28
CA PHE A 610 -16.30 -33.20 -19.14
C PHE A 610 -16.75 -34.66 -18.97
N SER A 611 -17.86 -34.90 -18.28
CA SER A 611 -18.39 -36.25 -18.10
C SER A 611 -18.86 -36.89 -19.41
N GLN A 612 -19.43 -36.11 -20.33
CA GLN A 612 -19.86 -36.58 -21.65
C GLN A 612 -18.67 -37.09 -22.50
N GLN A 613 -17.46 -36.55 -22.28
CA GLN A 613 -16.26 -36.92 -23.04
C GLN A 613 -15.56 -38.18 -22.52
N ARG A 614 -16.00 -38.74 -21.38
CA ARG A 614 -15.42 -39.99 -20.82
C ARG A 614 -15.61 -41.20 -21.74
N GLY A 615 -16.62 -41.19 -22.61
CA GLY A 615 -16.81 -42.24 -23.61
C GLY A 615 -15.69 -42.27 -24.65
N ALA A 616 -15.20 -41.11 -25.08
CA ALA A 616 -14.10 -40.98 -26.03
C ALA A 616 -12.71 -41.10 -25.37
N CYS A 617 -12.58 -40.66 -24.12
CA CYS A 617 -11.35 -40.78 -23.33
C CYS A 617 -11.66 -41.33 -21.92
N PRO A 618 -11.65 -42.67 -21.72
CA PRO A 618 -11.97 -43.28 -20.42
C PRO A 618 -11.03 -42.88 -19.28
N GLY A 619 -9.80 -42.46 -19.61
CA GLY A 619 -8.80 -41.99 -18.66
C GLY A 619 -8.89 -40.51 -18.29
N LEU A 620 -9.94 -39.80 -18.71
CA LEU A 620 -10.14 -38.39 -18.42
C LEU A 620 -10.66 -38.17 -16.99
N THR A 621 -9.91 -37.38 -16.22
CA THR A 621 -10.29 -36.91 -14.88
C THR A 621 -10.37 -35.39 -14.89
N TYR A 622 -11.42 -34.82 -14.29
CA TYR A 622 -11.62 -33.38 -14.22
C TYR A 622 -11.54 -32.91 -12.76
N HIS A 623 -10.81 -31.81 -12.53
CA HIS A 623 -10.68 -31.14 -11.24
C HIS A 623 -10.95 -29.65 -11.36
N ARG A 624 -11.58 -29.08 -10.34
CA ARG A 624 -11.78 -27.63 -10.19
C ARG A 624 -10.91 -27.09 -9.06
N ILE A 625 -10.00 -26.17 -9.38
CA ILE A 625 -9.12 -25.48 -8.41
C ILE A 625 -9.28 -23.97 -8.64
N PRO A 626 -10.13 -23.27 -7.87
CA PRO A 626 -10.49 -21.88 -8.15
C PRO A 626 -9.35 -20.93 -7.77
N VAL A 627 -8.52 -20.58 -8.76
CA VAL A 627 -7.40 -19.64 -8.59
C VAL A 627 -7.87 -18.21 -8.88
N PRO A 628 -7.52 -17.22 -8.03
CA PRO A 628 -7.83 -15.82 -8.25
C PRO A 628 -7.31 -15.29 -9.58
N ASP A 629 -8.11 -14.48 -10.28
CA ASP A 629 -7.64 -13.82 -11.49
C ASP A 629 -6.63 -12.71 -11.14
N PHE A 630 -5.60 -12.55 -11.99
CA PHE A 630 -4.47 -11.62 -11.83
C PHE A 630 -3.55 -11.82 -10.60
N CYS A 631 -4.03 -12.36 -9.48
CA CYS A 631 -3.27 -12.51 -8.24
C CYS A 631 -2.40 -13.77 -8.24
N ALA A 632 -1.54 -13.93 -7.23
CA ALA A 632 -0.91 -15.22 -6.95
C ALA A 632 -1.97 -16.28 -6.59
N PRO A 633 -1.74 -17.58 -6.92
CA PRO A 633 -2.53 -18.66 -6.32
C PRO A 633 -2.45 -18.59 -4.80
N ARG A 634 -3.53 -18.94 -4.11
CA ARG A 634 -3.47 -19.05 -2.64
C ARG A 634 -2.59 -20.22 -2.25
N GLU A 635 -2.11 -20.20 -1.02
CA GLU A 635 -1.28 -21.28 -0.48
C GLU A 635 -1.99 -22.64 -0.58
N GLU A 636 -3.30 -22.67 -0.33
CA GLU A 636 -4.11 -23.89 -0.45
C GLU A 636 -4.34 -24.30 -1.91
N ASP A 637 -4.23 -23.38 -2.87
CA ASP A 637 -4.32 -23.71 -4.29
C ASP A 637 -3.04 -24.44 -4.75
N PHE A 638 -1.87 -24.04 -4.23
CA PHE A 638 -0.61 -24.78 -4.43
C PHE A 638 -0.70 -26.18 -3.84
N ASP A 639 -1.28 -26.34 -2.65
CA ASP A 639 -1.50 -27.65 -2.02
C ASP A 639 -2.35 -28.56 -2.90
N ARG A 640 -3.50 -28.07 -3.38
CA ARG A 640 -4.40 -28.83 -4.26
C ARG A 640 -3.75 -29.19 -5.60
N LEU A 641 -2.96 -28.28 -6.18
CA LEU A 641 -2.22 -28.55 -7.41
C LEU A 641 -1.18 -29.65 -7.20
N LEU A 642 -0.40 -29.57 -6.12
CA LEU A 642 0.61 -30.56 -5.77
C LEU A 642 -0.03 -31.94 -5.52
N GLU A 643 -1.10 -32.00 -4.74
CA GLU A 643 -1.84 -33.22 -4.43
C GLU A 643 -2.39 -33.87 -5.72
N ALA A 644 -3.02 -33.09 -6.60
CA ALA A 644 -3.56 -33.59 -7.87
C ALA A 644 -2.46 -34.14 -8.79
N LEU A 645 -1.31 -33.47 -8.86
CA LEU A 645 -0.14 -33.92 -9.65
C LEU A 645 0.44 -35.22 -9.07
N GLN A 646 0.68 -35.28 -7.77
CA GLN A 646 1.25 -36.44 -7.10
C GLN A 646 0.35 -37.67 -7.19
N ALA A 647 -0.95 -37.52 -6.90
CA ALA A 647 -1.90 -38.63 -6.94
C ALA A 647 -2.00 -39.24 -8.34
N ALA A 648 -2.00 -38.41 -9.38
CA ALA A 648 -2.04 -38.84 -10.76
C ALA A 648 -0.74 -39.51 -11.22
N LEU A 649 0.42 -38.92 -10.91
CA LEU A 649 1.74 -39.47 -11.27
C LEU A 649 2.05 -40.78 -10.53
N ALA A 650 1.58 -40.94 -9.29
CA ALA A 650 1.70 -42.18 -8.54
C ALA A 650 0.91 -43.33 -9.20
N LYS A 651 -0.21 -43.01 -9.87
CA LYS A 651 -1.05 -44.00 -10.57
C LYS A 651 -0.51 -44.35 -11.96
N ASP A 652 -0.11 -43.35 -12.74
CA ASP A 652 0.49 -43.53 -14.06
C ASP A 652 1.51 -42.42 -14.36
N PRO A 653 2.82 -42.72 -14.46
CA PRO A 653 3.84 -41.72 -14.76
C PRO A 653 3.71 -41.11 -16.16
N GLY A 654 2.94 -41.76 -17.06
CA GLY A 654 2.60 -41.25 -18.38
C GLY A 654 1.37 -40.33 -18.42
N THR A 655 0.81 -39.94 -17.26
CA THR A 655 -0.36 -39.07 -17.19
C THR A 655 -0.08 -37.69 -17.80
N GLY A 656 -0.98 -37.25 -18.67
CA GLY A 656 -0.98 -35.88 -19.20
C GLY A 656 -1.80 -34.94 -18.34
N PHE A 657 -1.31 -33.70 -18.18
CA PHE A 657 -1.98 -32.65 -17.42
C PHE A 657 -2.38 -31.51 -18.34
N VAL A 658 -3.64 -31.08 -18.28
CA VAL A 658 -4.16 -29.94 -19.04
C VAL A 658 -4.72 -28.91 -18.09
N PHE A 659 -4.21 -27.69 -18.16
CA PHE A 659 -4.65 -26.56 -17.34
C PHE A 659 -5.47 -25.56 -18.17
N SER A 660 -6.63 -25.14 -17.67
CA SER A 660 -7.46 -24.13 -18.35
C SER A 660 -7.95 -23.03 -17.43
N CYS A 661 -8.03 -21.81 -17.95
CA CYS A 661 -8.74 -20.68 -17.31
C CYS A 661 -9.59 -19.97 -18.36
N LEU A 662 -10.06 -18.74 -18.09
CA LEU A 662 -10.86 -18.00 -19.09
C LEU A 662 -10.08 -17.82 -20.41
N SER A 663 -8.88 -17.24 -20.38
CA SER A 663 -8.10 -16.91 -21.58
C SER A 663 -6.93 -17.85 -21.88
N GLY A 664 -6.57 -18.77 -20.99
CA GLY A 664 -5.41 -19.66 -21.18
C GLY A 664 -4.06 -19.03 -20.88
N GLN A 665 -4.07 -17.89 -20.20
CA GLN A 665 -2.92 -17.01 -20.00
C GLN A 665 -2.48 -17.04 -18.53
N GLY A 666 -2.64 -15.95 -17.76
CA GLY A 666 -2.05 -15.79 -16.43
C GLY A 666 -2.22 -16.98 -15.48
N ARG A 667 -3.46 -17.40 -15.21
CA ARG A 667 -3.76 -18.56 -14.33
C ARG A 667 -3.17 -19.85 -14.89
N THR A 668 -3.44 -20.14 -16.17
CA THR A 668 -2.94 -21.34 -16.87
C THR A 668 -1.41 -21.42 -16.88
N THR A 669 -0.70 -20.36 -17.28
CA THR A 669 0.77 -20.29 -17.26
C THR A 669 1.30 -20.58 -15.86
N THR A 670 0.69 -20.00 -14.83
CA THR A 670 1.12 -20.21 -13.44
C THR A 670 1.01 -21.67 -13.02
N ALA A 671 -0.12 -22.32 -13.30
CA ALA A 671 -0.30 -23.74 -12.98
C ALA A 671 0.61 -24.66 -13.80
N MET A 672 0.89 -24.31 -15.06
CA MET A 672 1.88 -25.02 -15.87
C MET A 672 3.29 -24.93 -15.27
N VAL A 673 3.70 -23.75 -14.80
CA VAL A 673 5.00 -23.56 -14.11
C VAL A 673 5.06 -24.39 -12.83
N VAL A 674 3.99 -24.37 -12.02
CA VAL A 674 3.87 -25.24 -10.83
C VAL A 674 4.05 -26.71 -11.20
N ALA A 675 3.37 -27.18 -12.25
CA ALA A 675 3.51 -28.54 -12.72
C ALA A 675 4.94 -28.86 -13.19
N VAL A 676 5.60 -27.97 -13.94
CA VAL A 676 7.00 -28.15 -14.36
C VAL A 676 7.94 -28.30 -13.18
N LEU A 677 7.81 -27.43 -12.16
CA LEU A 677 8.63 -27.50 -10.96
C LEU A 677 8.42 -28.83 -10.22
N VAL A 678 7.17 -29.25 -10.03
CA VAL A 678 6.85 -30.54 -9.40
C VAL A 678 7.42 -31.71 -10.21
N PHE A 679 7.31 -31.68 -11.54
CA PHE A 679 7.89 -32.69 -12.42
C PHE A 679 9.42 -32.75 -12.28
N TRP A 680 10.13 -31.63 -12.26
CA TRP A 680 11.59 -31.61 -12.04
C TRP A 680 11.99 -32.15 -10.67
N HIS A 681 11.19 -31.88 -9.65
CA HIS A 681 11.44 -32.44 -8.33
C HIS A 681 11.23 -33.95 -8.26
N ILE A 682 10.28 -34.50 -9.03
CA ILE A 682 10.00 -35.95 -9.07
C ILE A 682 10.95 -36.69 -10.02
N GLN A 683 11.20 -36.13 -11.21
CA GLN A 683 11.90 -36.81 -12.32
C GLN A 683 13.37 -36.37 -12.49
N GLY A 684 13.78 -35.30 -11.82
CA GLY A 684 15.09 -34.69 -11.94
C GLY A 684 15.06 -33.35 -12.68
N PHE A 685 15.96 -32.45 -12.29
CA PHE A 685 16.12 -31.16 -12.94
C PHE A 685 16.88 -31.31 -14.28
N PRO A 686 16.52 -30.53 -15.31
CA PRO A 686 17.33 -30.42 -16.51
C PRO A 686 18.64 -29.71 -16.20
N GLU A 687 19.65 -29.86 -17.07
CA GLU A 687 20.83 -29.01 -17.02
C GLU A 687 20.41 -27.55 -17.31
N VAL A 688 20.35 -26.74 -16.25
CA VAL A 688 20.04 -25.31 -16.36
C VAL A 688 21.35 -24.59 -16.73
N GLY A 689 21.50 -24.25 -18.01
CA GLY A 689 22.67 -23.52 -18.53
C GLY A 689 22.95 -22.20 -17.79
N GLU A 690 24.17 -21.66 -17.91
CA GLU A 690 24.53 -20.40 -17.25
C GLU A 690 23.86 -19.17 -17.89
N GLU A 691 23.51 -19.26 -19.18
CA GLU A 691 22.85 -18.18 -19.91
C GLU A 691 21.35 -18.13 -19.61
N GLU A 692 20.92 -17.05 -18.95
CA GLU A 692 19.51 -16.75 -18.66
C GLU A 692 18.86 -16.07 -19.88
N LEU A 693 17.63 -16.44 -20.23
CA LEU A 693 16.90 -15.72 -21.28
C LEU A 693 16.58 -14.30 -20.79
N VAL A 694 16.91 -13.31 -21.63
CA VAL A 694 16.76 -11.88 -21.36
C VAL A 694 16.21 -11.15 -22.59
N SER A 695 15.32 -10.16 -22.40
CA SER A 695 14.68 -9.41 -23.51
C SER A 695 15.44 -8.12 -23.75
N VAL A 696 16.10 -7.62 -22.71
CA VAL A 696 16.98 -6.47 -22.73
C VAL A 696 18.30 -6.87 -22.06
N PRO A 697 19.42 -6.87 -22.80
CA PRO A 697 20.74 -7.15 -22.22
C PRO A 697 21.03 -6.24 -21.01
N ASP A 698 21.70 -6.80 -20.00
CA ASP A 698 22.11 -6.11 -18.77
C ASP A 698 20.98 -5.49 -17.92
N ALA A 699 19.71 -5.75 -18.26
CA ALA A 699 18.57 -5.24 -17.53
C ALA A 699 18.16 -6.15 -16.35
N LYS A 700 18.38 -5.69 -15.12
CA LYS A 700 17.99 -6.44 -13.89
C LYS A 700 16.53 -6.92 -13.88
N PHE A 701 15.61 -6.10 -14.38
CA PHE A 701 14.18 -6.44 -14.39
C PHE A 701 13.84 -7.63 -15.30
N THR A 702 14.56 -7.83 -16.40
CA THR A 702 14.28 -8.92 -17.34
C THR A 702 14.74 -10.27 -16.75
N LYS A 703 15.76 -10.21 -15.88
CA LYS A 703 16.20 -11.31 -15.01
C LYS A 703 15.32 -11.51 -13.79
N GLY A 704 14.25 -10.71 -13.60
CA GLY A 704 13.43 -10.77 -12.39
C GLY A 704 14.15 -10.36 -11.11
N GLU A 705 15.28 -9.63 -11.18
CA GLU A 705 16.05 -9.16 -10.02
C GLU A 705 15.42 -7.92 -9.37
N PHE A 706 14.14 -8.03 -9.02
CA PHE A 706 13.44 -6.99 -8.25
C PHE A 706 13.94 -7.02 -6.80
N GLU A 707 14.15 -5.86 -6.16
CA GLU A 707 14.74 -5.77 -4.82
C GLU A 707 13.99 -6.64 -3.78
N VAL A 708 12.65 -6.62 -3.78
CA VAL A 708 11.84 -7.48 -2.89
C VAL A 708 12.04 -8.97 -3.16
N VAL A 709 12.20 -9.38 -4.42
CA VAL A 709 12.51 -10.77 -4.78
C VAL A 709 13.91 -11.11 -4.29
N MET A 710 14.87 -10.20 -4.46
CA MET A 710 16.24 -10.42 -4.00
C MET A 710 16.36 -10.47 -2.47
N LYS A 711 15.54 -9.72 -1.73
CA LYS A 711 15.43 -9.86 -0.27
C LYS A 711 14.93 -11.26 0.13
N VAL A 712 13.93 -11.79 -0.56
CA VAL A 712 13.46 -13.18 -0.34
C VAL A 712 14.56 -14.18 -0.69
N VAL A 713 15.21 -14.02 -1.84
CA VAL A 713 16.32 -14.88 -2.29
C VAL A 713 17.48 -14.90 -1.29
N GLN A 714 17.82 -13.76 -0.68
CA GLN A 714 18.87 -13.66 0.34
C GLN A 714 18.52 -14.41 1.64
N LEU A 715 17.22 -14.55 1.96
CA LEU A 715 16.76 -15.28 3.14
C LEU A 715 16.67 -16.79 2.91
N LEU A 716 16.49 -17.23 1.67
CA LEU A 716 16.28 -18.65 1.33
C LEU A 716 17.61 -19.43 1.23
N PRO A 717 17.67 -20.66 1.75
CA PRO A 717 18.77 -21.58 1.47
C PRO A 717 18.88 -21.83 -0.05
N ASP A 718 20.08 -21.68 -0.61
CA ASP A 718 20.32 -21.77 -2.06
C ASP A 718 19.39 -20.86 -2.89
N GLY A 719 18.94 -19.71 -2.35
CA GLY A 719 17.88 -18.91 -2.95
C GLY A 719 18.12 -18.50 -4.41
N HIS A 720 19.38 -18.24 -4.79
CA HIS A 720 19.73 -17.94 -6.18
C HIS A 720 19.46 -19.14 -7.12
N ARG A 721 19.77 -20.36 -6.67
CA ARG A 721 19.47 -21.59 -7.42
C ARG A 721 17.96 -21.77 -7.54
N VAL A 722 17.24 -21.64 -6.43
CA VAL A 722 15.77 -21.77 -6.38
C VAL A 722 15.10 -20.78 -7.34
N LYS A 723 15.53 -19.51 -7.34
CA LYS A 723 15.04 -18.49 -8.29
C LYS A 723 15.36 -18.88 -9.73
N LYS A 724 16.60 -19.26 -10.03
CA LYS A 724 17.05 -19.62 -11.39
C LYS A 724 16.24 -20.78 -11.96
N GLU A 725 15.90 -21.77 -11.14
CA GLU A 725 15.02 -22.87 -11.53
C GLU A 725 13.60 -22.37 -11.85
N VAL A 726 13.03 -21.44 -11.07
CA VAL A 726 11.73 -20.82 -11.38
C VAL A 726 11.77 -20.04 -12.69
N ASP A 727 12.85 -19.31 -12.94
CA ASP A 727 13.06 -18.58 -14.19
C ASP A 727 13.14 -19.53 -15.38
N ALA A 728 13.90 -20.63 -15.25
CA ALA A 728 13.97 -21.68 -16.27
C ALA A 728 12.60 -22.34 -16.51
N ALA A 729 11.78 -22.52 -15.47
CA ALA A 729 10.43 -23.07 -15.61
C ALA A 729 9.51 -22.08 -16.36
N LEU A 730 9.60 -20.78 -16.06
CA LEU A 730 8.89 -19.73 -16.79
C LEU A 730 9.30 -19.70 -18.27
N ASP A 731 10.61 -19.78 -18.53
CA ASP A 731 11.18 -19.81 -19.88
C ASP A 731 10.75 -21.04 -20.68
N THR A 732 10.61 -22.19 -20.01
CA THR A 732 10.16 -23.43 -20.65
C THR A 732 8.67 -23.41 -20.98
N VAL A 733 7.86 -22.72 -20.17
CA VAL A 733 6.39 -22.65 -20.35
C VAL A 733 5.97 -21.59 -21.36
N SER A 734 6.73 -20.49 -21.48
CA SER A 734 6.46 -19.40 -22.42
C SER A 734 7.36 -19.54 -23.65
N GLU A 735 6.77 -19.70 -24.85
CA GLU A 735 7.53 -19.91 -26.10
C GLU A 735 8.54 -18.80 -26.41
N THR A 736 8.22 -17.55 -26.04
CA THR A 736 9.15 -16.43 -26.14
C THR A 736 9.03 -15.52 -24.93
N MET A 737 10.11 -14.79 -24.65
CA MET A 737 10.19 -13.90 -23.50
C MET A 737 9.55 -12.54 -23.80
N THR A 738 8.22 -12.55 -23.95
CA THR A 738 7.44 -11.35 -24.27
C THR A 738 6.17 -11.24 -23.39
N PRO A 739 5.65 -10.03 -23.18
CA PRO A 739 4.35 -9.84 -22.52
C PRO A 739 3.19 -10.49 -23.27
N MET A 740 3.30 -10.59 -24.60
CA MET A 740 2.29 -11.21 -25.47
C MET A 740 2.11 -12.71 -25.17
N HIS A 741 3.19 -13.40 -24.82
CA HIS A 741 3.17 -14.81 -24.43
C HIS A 741 3.12 -15.02 -22.91
N TYR A 742 2.69 -13.98 -22.20
CA TYR A 742 2.42 -14.00 -20.78
C TYR A 742 3.60 -14.44 -19.91
N HIS A 743 4.81 -14.10 -20.33
CA HIS A 743 6.00 -14.35 -19.55
C HIS A 743 6.02 -13.45 -18.30
N LEU A 744 5.96 -14.03 -17.11
CA LEU A 744 5.65 -13.31 -15.87
C LEU A 744 6.61 -12.15 -15.57
N ARG A 745 7.93 -12.35 -15.77
CA ARG A 745 8.96 -11.31 -15.56
C ARG A 745 8.71 -10.07 -16.43
N GLU A 746 8.24 -10.27 -17.66
CA GLU A 746 7.94 -9.20 -18.62
C GLU A 746 6.60 -8.52 -18.32
N ILE A 747 5.57 -9.29 -17.93
CA ILE A 747 4.26 -8.71 -17.58
C ILE A 747 4.39 -7.74 -16.40
N ILE A 748 5.19 -8.07 -15.38
CA ILE A 748 5.40 -7.23 -14.18
C ILE A 748 5.84 -5.82 -14.60
N ILE A 749 6.92 -5.73 -15.39
CA ILE A 749 7.51 -4.45 -15.79
C ILE A 749 6.66 -3.72 -16.84
N CYS A 750 6.05 -4.44 -17.79
CA CYS A 750 5.18 -3.82 -18.80
C CYS A 750 3.94 -3.21 -18.16
N THR A 751 3.33 -3.88 -17.19
CA THR A 751 2.17 -3.35 -16.47
C THR A 751 2.55 -2.13 -15.63
N PHE A 752 3.72 -2.16 -14.97
CA PHE A 752 4.24 -0.99 -14.26
C PHE A 752 4.47 0.23 -15.17
N ARG A 753 5.09 0.01 -16.34
CA ARG A 753 5.33 1.08 -17.33
C ARG A 753 4.02 1.65 -17.87
N GLN A 754 3.00 0.81 -18.09
CA GLN A 754 1.67 1.26 -18.48
C GLN A 754 1.02 2.11 -17.38
N ALA A 755 1.20 1.77 -16.11
CA ALA A 755 0.70 2.57 -14.99
C ALA A 755 1.30 3.99 -15.01
N ARG A 756 2.60 4.13 -15.29
CA ARG A 756 3.28 5.43 -15.41
C ARG A 756 2.83 6.25 -16.62
N ALA A 757 2.44 5.58 -17.71
CA ALA A 757 1.96 6.21 -18.93
C ALA A 757 0.44 6.44 -18.95
N ALA A 758 -0.28 6.03 -17.90
CA ALA A 758 -1.72 6.10 -17.83
C ALA A 758 -2.20 7.56 -17.80
N ARG A 759 -3.28 7.84 -18.54
CA ARG A 759 -3.85 9.19 -18.65
C ARG A 759 -4.76 9.57 -17.49
N SER A 760 -5.29 8.57 -16.78
CA SER A 760 -6.19 8.77 -15.66
C SER A 760 -5.62 8.14 -14.39
N GLU A 761 -5.80 8.82 -13.27
CA GLU A 761 -5.32 8.35 -11.96
C GLU A 761 -5.95 7.00 -11.57
N ARG A 762 -7.24 6.80 -11.89
CA ARG A 762 -7.95 5.53 -11.65
C ARG A 762 -7.31 4.38 -12.42
N GLU A 763 -6.93 4.61 -13.67
CA GLU A 763 -6.25 3.60 -14.49
C GLU A 763 -4.83 3.35 -13.99
N ALA A 764 -4.09 4.41 -13.65
CA ALA A 764 -2.75 4.32 -13.07
C ALA A 764 -2.76 3.44 -11.80
N ARG A 765 -3.64 3.74 -10.84
CA ARG A 765 -3.81 2.97 -9.60
C ARG A 765 -4.16 1.50 -9.88
N ARG A 766 -5.06 1.23 -10.83
CA ARG A 766 -5.45 -0.15 -11.20
C ARG A 766 -4.28 -0.94 -11.80
N LEU A 767 -3.51 -0.34 -12.70
CA LEU A 767 -2.35 -0.98 -13.33
C LEU A 767 -1.21 -1.16 -12.32
N GLN A 768 -1.02 -0.20 -11.42
CA GLN A 768 -0.05 -0.27 -10.34
C GLN A 768 -0.35 -1.45 -9.40
N LEU A 769 -1.61 -1.60 -8.95
CA LEU A 769 -2.05 -2.77 -8.18
C LEU A 769 -1.77 -4.08 -8.93
N ARG A 770 -2.11 -4.13 -10.22
CA ARG A 770 -1.92 -5.32 -11.04
C ARG A 770 -0.44 -5.70 -11.20
N SER A 771 0.45 -4.72 -11.36
CA SER A 771 1.90 -4.97 -11.41
C SER A 771 2.40 -5.61 -10.11
N VAL A 772 1.93 -5.12 -8.95
CA VAL A 772 2.27 -5.70 -7.64
C VAL A 772 1.74 -7.12 -7.49
N GLN A 773 0.51 -7.39 -7.93
CA GLN A 773 -0.08 -8.75 -7.92
C GLN A 773 0.75 -9.75 -8.77
N TYR A 774 1.30 -9.31 -9.89
CA TYR A 774 2.20 -10.16 -10.69
C TYR A 774 3.56 -10.38 -10.02
N LEU A 775 4.09 -9.36 -9.34
CA LEU A 775 5.33 -9.49 -8.58
C LEU A 775 5.16 -10.46 -7.40
N GLU A 776 4.04 -10.36 -6.69
CA GLU A 776 3.65 -11.29 -5.63
C GLU A 776 3.58 -12.72 -6.15
N ARG A 777 2.91 -12.94 -7.29
CA ARG A 777 2.85 -14.25 -7.94
C ARG A 777 4.24 -14.83 -8.22
N TYR A 778 5.18 -14.00 -8.67
CA TYR A 778 6.55 -14.44 -8.90
C TYR A 778 7.27 -14.83 -7.59
N ILE A 779 7.09 -14.05 -6.52
CA ILE A 779 7.59 -14.39 -5.18
C ILE A 779 7.01 -15.72 -4.69
N CYS A 780 5.70 -15.96 -4.85
CA CYS A 780 5.07 -17.22 -4.48
C CYS A 780 5.65 -18.42 -5.22
N LEU A 781 5.99 -18.28 -6.51
CA LEU A 781 6.63 -19.37 -7.26
C LEU A 781 8.04 -19.67 -6.73
N VAL A 782 8.81 -18.64 -6.36
CA VAL A 782 10.13 -18.79 -5.71
C VAL A 782 9.99 -19.50 -4.36
N LEU A 783 9.04 -19.08 -3.53
CA LEU A 783 8.79 -19.71 -2.23
C LEU A 783 8.28 -21.14 -2.37
N PHE A 784 7.40 -21.41 -3.34
CA PHE A 784 6.91 -22.76 -3.61
C PHE A 784 8.05 -23.68 -4.08
N ASN A 785 8.96 -23.22 -4.94
CA ASN A 785 10.11 -24.02 -5.33
C ASN A 785 11.08 -24.26 -4.15
N ALA A 786 11.28 -23.26 -3.27
CA ALA A 786 12.04 -23.44 -2.03
C ALA A 786 11.42 -24.52 -1.13
N TYR A 787 10.09 -24.45 -0.94
CA TYR A 787 9.32 -25.47 -0.24
C TYR A 787 9.52 -26.86 -0.86
N LEU A 788 9.45 -26.97 -2.20
CA LEU A 788 9.62 -28.25 -2.88
C LEU A 788 11.00 -28.87 -2.62
N HIS A 789 12.07 -28.05 -2.54
CA HIS A 789 13.41 -28.53 -2.14
C HIS A 789 13.45 -28.96 -0.67
N LEU A 790 12.97 -28.10 0.23
CA LEU A 790 13.13 -28.28 1.67
C LEU A 790 12.29 -29.43 2.23
N GLU A 791 11.07 -29.62 1.72
CA GLU A 791 10.14 -30.65 2.18
C GLU A 791 10.25 -31.96 1.37
N LYS A 792 11.18 -32.05 0.40
CA LYS A 792 11.40 -33.24 -0.44
C LYS A 792 11.73 -34.48 0.38
N ALA A 793 12.59 -34.35 1.40
CA ALA A 793 12.98 -35.46 2.26
C ALA A 793 11.78 -36.04 3.04
N GLY A 794 10.83 -35.17 3.40
CA GLY A 794 9.56 -35.56 4.01
C GLY A 794 8.50 -35.98 3.00
N SER A 795 8.83 -36.18 1.71
CA SER A 795 7.88 -36.46 0.63
C SER A 795 6.70 -35.47 0.59
N TRP A 796 6.94 -34.21 0.96
CA TRP A 796 5.94 -33.15 1.01
C TRP A 796 4.71 -33.46 1.89
N GLN A 797 4.89 -34.22 2.98
CA GLN A 797 3.82 -34.52 3.93
C GLN A 797 3.27 -33.26 4.64
N ARG A 798 4.11 -32.25 4.84
CA ARG A 798 3.67 -30.93 5.30
C ARG A 798 3.18 -30.12 4.08
N PRO A 799 1.91 -29.67 4.04
CA PRO A 799 1.42 -28.84 2.95
C PRO A 799 2.16 -27.48 2.87
N PHE A 800 2.22 -26.89 1.68
CA PHE A 800 2.78 -25.57 1.44
C PHE A 800 2.12 -24.49 2.29
N SER A 801 0.79 -24.52 2.47
CA SER A 801 0.09 -23.57 3.36
C SER A 801 0.54 -23.65 4.82
N VAL A 802 0.83 -24.85 5.31
CA VAL A 802 1.37 -25.05 6.66
C VAL A 802 2.83 -24.59 6.71
N TRP A 803 3.63 -24.92 5.69
CA TRP A 803 5.02 -24.48 5.60
C TRP A 803 5.17 -22.95 5.54
N MET A 804 4.32 -22.27 4.78
CA MET A 804 4.29 -20.80 4.71
C MET A 804 4.02 -20.19 6.08
N ARG A 805 3.10 -20.77 6.87
CA ARG A 805 2.78 -20.31 8.22
C ARG A 805 3.89 -20.62 9.24
N GLU A 806 4.43 -21.83 9.22
CA GLU A 806 5.36 -22.30 10.25
C GLU A 806 6.82 -21.90 10.01
N VAL A 807 7.20 -21.68 8.73
CA VAL A 807 8.58 -21.44 8.31
C VAL A 807 8.73 -20.06 7.67
N ALA A 808 8.02 -19.77 6.57
CA ALA A 808 8.22 -18.52 5.83
C ALA A 808 7.83 -17.27 6.65
N ALA A 809 6.67 -17.30 7.33
CA ALA A 809 6.23 -16.19 8.18
C ALA A 809 7.23 -15.91 9.32
N LYS A 810 7.80 -16.95 9.95
CA LYS A 810 8.83 -16.79 11.00
C LYS A 810 10.15 -16.24 10.47
N ALA A 811 10.45 -16.48 9.20
CA ALA A 811 11.58 -15.86 8.50
C ALA A 811 11.31 -14.39 8.09
N GLY A 812 10.15 -13.82 8.46
CA GLY A 812 9.74 -12.46 8.12
C GLY A 812 9.20 -12.33 6.69
N ILE A 813 8.86 -13.44 6.04
CA ILE A 813 8.28 -13.45 4.69
C ILE A 813 6.76 -13.55 4.82
N LEU A 814 6.08 -12.42 4.65
CA LEU A 814 4.61 -12.36 4.54
C LEU A 814 4.23 -12.10 3.10
N VAL A 815 3.44 -13.01 2.52
CA VAL A 815 2.80 -12.79 1.24
C VAL A 815 1.30 -12.63 1.48
N SER A 816 0.79 -11.41 1.32
CA SER A 816 -0.64 -11.12 1.37
C SER A 816 -1.20 -11.00 -0.02
N THR A 817 -2.18 -11.84 -0.35
CA THR A 817 -2.98 -11.72 -1.58
C THR A 817 -3.70 -10.37 -1.57
N PRO A 818 -3.36 -9.41 -2.44
CA PRO A 818 -4.17 -8.23 -2.64
C PRO A 818 -5.52 -8.73 -3.16
N SER A 819 -6.59 -8.53 -2.38
CA SER A 819 -7.93 -8.91 -2.82
C SER A 819 -8.24 -8.25 -4.17
N SER A 820 -9.07 -8.91 -4.98
CA SER A 820 -9.47 -8.46 -6.33
C SER A 820 -10.23 -7.13 -6.34
N THR A 821 -10.43 -6.53 -5.17
CA THR A 821 -11.19 -5.31 -4.94
C THR A 821 -10.28 -4.09 -4.83
N GLN A 822 -10.65 -3.01 -5.53
CA GLN A 822 -9.95 -1.72 -5.65
C GLN A 822 -9.77 -0.92 -4.34
N GLY A 823 -9.82 -1.55 -3.17
CA GLY A 823 -9.57 -0.89 -1.89
C GLY A 823 -8.07 -0.75 -1.68
N ALA A 824 -7.58 0.48 -1.66
CA ALA A 824 -6.30 0.81 -1.05
C ALA A 824 -6.38 0.49 0.45
N CYS A 825 -6.12 -0.77 0.83
CA CYS A 825 -5.88 -1.13 2.22
C CYS A 825 -4.53 -0.51 2.60
N GLY A 826 -4.52 0.30 3.66
CA GLY A 826 -3.34 0.99 4.18
C GLY A 826 -2.29 0.04 4.75
N SER A 827 -2.55 -1.27 4.74
CA SER A 827 -1.59 -2.37 4.96
C SER A 827 -0.58 -2.48 3.81
N ALA A 828 0.06 -1.37 3.47
CA ALA A 828 0.95 -1.18 2.36
C ALA A 828 2.43 -1.27 2.80
N ALA A 829 2.76 -2.02 3.85
CA ALA A 829 4.17 -2.22 4.21
C ALA A 829 4.90 -2.97 3.09
N VAL A 830 4.28 -3.98 2.49
CA VAL A 830 4.81 -4.65 1.29
C VAL A 830 4.45 -3.84 0.04
N VAL A 831 3.21 -3.35 -0.11
CA VAL A 831 2.77 -2.67 -1.34
C VAL A 831 3.44 -1.30 -1.53
N ALA A 832 3.47 -0.40 -0.55
CA ALA A 832 4.11 0.92 -0.70
C ALA A 832 5.64 0.81 -0.80
N HIS A 833 6.27 -0.13 -0.08
CA HIS A 833 7.70 -0.36 -0.20
C HIS A 833 8.07 -0.99 -1.55
N VAL A 834 7.26 -1.91 -2.07
CA VAL A 834 7.39 -2.43 -3.44
C VAL A 834 7.19 -1.33 -4.48
N LEU A 835 6.19 -0.46 -4.32
CA LEU A 835 5.89 0.62 -5.29
C LEU A 835 7.01 1.67 -5.39
N LEU A 836 7.60 2.07 -4.26
CA LEU A 836 8.81 2.90 -4.23
C LEU A 836 10.01 2.24 -4.91
N GLN A 837 10.14 0.91 -4.79
CA GLN A 837 11.31 0.20 -5.29
C GLN A 837 11.27 -0.01 -6.81
N VAL A 838 10.07 -0.17 -7.39
CA VAL A 838 9.95 -0.14 -8.86
C VAL A 838 10.22 1.28 -9.41
N GLU A 839 9.97 2.35 -8.63
CA GLU A 839 10.38 3.72 -8.98
C GLU A 839 11.91 3.91 -8.96
N VAL A 840 12.61 3.39 -7.95
CA VAL A 840 14.09 3.49 -7.84
C VAL A 840 14.79 2.79 -9.02
N MET A 841 14.27 1.65 -9.47
CA MET A 841 14.79 0.92 -10.65
C MET A 841 14.53 1.64 -11.98
N ALA A 842 13.62 2.62 -12.02
CA ALA A 842 13.20 3.32 -13.24
C ALA A 842 13.62 4.80 -13.27
N SER A 843 14.78 5.12 -12.70
CA SER A 843 15.40 6.45 -12.71
C SER A 843 15.58 7.02 -14.14
N PRO A 844 15.56 8.36 -14.33
CA PRO A 844 15.49 9.01 -15.65
C PRO A 844 16.68 8.71 -16.58
N ASN A 845 17.81 8.24 -16.06
CA ASN A 845 18.98 7.92 -16.86
C ASN A 845 18.76 6.73 -17.82
N PHE A 846 17.67 5.96 -17.66
CA PHE A 846 17.34 4.81 -18.50
C PHE A 846 16.54 5.14 -19.78
N SER A 847 16.16 6.40 -20.01
CA SER A 847 15.41 6.78 -21.23
C SER A 847 16.27 6.87 -22.50
N SER A 848 17.59 6.72 -22.39
CA SER A 848 18.52 6.94 -23.53
C SER A 848 18.82 5.69 -24.37
N GLN A 849 18.43 4.48 -23.93
CA GLN A 849 18.83 3.22 -24.58
C GLN A 849 17.71 2.48 -25.33
N TRP A 850 16.50 3.03 -25.38
CA TRP A 850 15.41 2.49 -26.22
C TRP A 850 14.94 3.56 -27.21
N GLN A 851 15.55 3.58 -28.40
CA GLN A 851 14.87 4.11 -29.58
C GLN A 851 13.89 3.04 -30.06
N PRO A 852 12.56 3.27 -30.03
CA PRO A 852 11.62 2.31 -30.59
C PRO A 852 11.88 2.20 -32.09
N GLN A 853 12.23 1.00 -32.57
CA GLN A 853 11.99 0.67 -33.97
C GLN A 853 10.50 0.88 -34.24
N ARG A 854 10.20 1.76 -35.20
CA ARG A 854 8.86 2.23 -35.55
C ARG A 854 8.01 1.10 -36.14
N HIS A 855 7.55 0.12 -35.38
CA HIS A 855 6.54 -0.87 -35.84
C HIS A 855 5.47 -1.22 -34.79
N CYS A 856 5.46 -0.60 -33.60
CA CYS A 856 4.38 -0.80 -32.61
C CYS A 856 3.81 0.54 -32.13
N LYS A 857 3.07 1.26 -32.98
CA LYS A 857 2.31 2.43 -32.50
C LYS A 857 0.85 2.55 -32.92
N ASP A 858 0.31 1.73 -33.85
CA ASP A 858 -1.02 2.07 -34.40
C ASP A 858 -2.18 1.07 -34.22
N ASP A 859 -1.99 -0.14 -33.69
CA ASP A 859 -3.08 -1.15 -33.70
C ASP A 859 -3.83 -1.40 -32.37
N LEU A 860 -3.87 -0.45 -31.44
CA LEU A 860 -4.60 -0.62 -30.16
C LEU A 860 -5.69 0.41 -29.87
N ILE A 861 -5.99 1.34 -30.79
CA ILE A 861 -7.07 2.31 -30.58
C ILE A 861 -7.79 2.60 -31.91
N LYS A 862 -8.89 1.87 -32.17
CA LYS A 862 -10.15 2.34 -32.79
C LYS A 862 -11.02 1.13 -33.19
N GLY A 863 -12.13 0.91 -32.47
CA GLY A 863 -13.25 0.13 -33.02
C GLY A 863 -14.16 1.04 -33.85
N PRO A 864 -14.73 0.60 -34.99
CA PRO A 864 -15.72 1.39 -35.70
C PRO A 864 -17.14 0.85 -35.44
N PHE A 865 -17.98 1.69 -34.84
CA PHE A 865 -19.41 1.74 -35.15
C PHE A 865 -19.57 2.79 -36.27
N ALA A 866 -19.97 2.37 -37.46
CA ALA A 866 -20.75 3.18 -38.39
C ALA A 866 -21.29 2.27 -39.52
N GLU A 867 -22.55 2.53 -39.86
CA GLU A 867 -23.40 1.79 -40.79
C GLU A 867 -22.92 1.80 -42.24
N GLY A 868 -23.25 0.72 -42.97
CA GLY A 868 -23.81 0.77 -44.33
C GLY A 868 -22.93 1.21 -45.50
N VAL A 869 -22.57 0.26 -46.36
CA VAL A 869 -22.77 0.22 -47.84
C VAL A 869 -21.74 -0.75 -48.47
N PRO A 870 -22.15 -1.66 -49.38
CA PRO A 870 -21.29 -2.74 -49.86
C PRO A 870 -20.46 -2.31 -51.07
N VAL A 871 -19.18 -2.73 -51.12
CA VAL A 871 -18.37 -2.70 -52.34
C VAL A 871 -17.68 -4.05 -52.51
N THR A 872 -18.20 -4.83 -53.46
CA THR A 872 -17.53 -5.96 -54.14
C THR A 872 -16.22 -5.45 -54.78
N TRP A 873 -15.12 -6.20 -54.83
CA TRP A 873 -14.80 -7.11 -55.94
C TRP A 873 -13.45 -7.84 -55.70
N SER A 874 -13.47 -9.15 -56.01
CA SER A 874 -12.46 -10.02 -56.66
C SER A 874 -11.00 -10.14 -56.16
N THR A 875 -10.68 -11.38 -55.77
CA THR A 875 -9.42 -12.14 -55.95
C THR A 875 -8.76 -11.94 -57.33
N PRO A 876 -7.44 -12.16 -57.52
CA PRO A 876 -6.66 -13.35 -57.12
C PRO A 876 -5.88 -13.22 -55.81
#